data_AF-A0A9W3FV06-F1
#
_entry.id   AF-A0A9W3FV06-F1
#
_cell.length_a   1.000
_cell.length_b   1.000
_cell.length_c   1.000
_cell.angle_alpha   90.00
_cell.angle_beta   90.00
_cell.angle_gamma   90.00
#
_symmetry.space_group_name_H-M   'P 1'
#
loop_
_entity.id
_entity.type
_entity.pdbx_description
1 polymer ?
#
loop_
_entity_poly.entity_id
_entity_poly.type
_entity_poly.pdbx_seq_one_letter_code
_entity_poly.pdbx_strand_id
1 'polypeptide(L)'
;MASIREKKSDKENYIFKTTQKLDGLKCQMNWDQQALEAWLEESARKDSDALTLQKYAKQDDNKIRALTLQLERLTVECNQRRKVLDNELAETLSVQLELDKAAQDFRKIHNERQELIKQWENTIEQMQKRDRDIDNCALALARIKQEIREKENLVKEKIKFLESEIGNNAEYEKKISVADRKVLKCRMEYQRHEANRIQLKDELDSLKATVNRSSSDLEALRKNISKIKKDISEETTRLYKIKNHNQIVRKKLKHITEKTMSVEEKATNLEDMLREEERGVKEVEVQLNIVKDVLFKKVQELQAETMKEKAVVSEIEGTRSSLKHLNHQLHKLDFETLKQQEIMYSQDFYIQQVERRMSRLKGEINSEEKQALETKIVELKKTLEEKKSTVSLLEIEIKKLHNDLYFIKKSNSKNCDEKQSLMTKINELNLFNDRSEKELNKAKALKQDLMVEDNLLKLEVKRTREMLHSKAEEVLSLEKRKQQLYSAMEERTEEIKVHKTMLASQIRYVDQERQNISTEFHERLSKIDKLKNRYEILTVVMLPPEGEEEKTQAYYVIKAAQEKEELQREGDSLDAKINKAEKEIYALGNTLQVLNSCNNNYKQSFRKVTPSSDEYELKIQLEEQKRAVDEKYRYKQRQIRELQEDIQSMENTLAVIEHLTNNVKEKLSEKQAYVRQLSRETEEQKPKLERVTKQYAKLTKEIRLLKDTKDETLEEQDIKLREVKQLHKVIDEMLVDISEENAEIGIILQTYFEQSGLELPTASTKGSRHSSRSPSQTSLLSARSSKSTSTSASQTSIKVLELNFPASPLTGSTSRPTSASSGSSNGKSKKSTK
;
A
#
# COMPACT_ATOMS: atom_id res chain seq x y z
N MET A 1 -131.91 27.24 -118.06
CA MET A 1 -131.21 25.94 -118.05
C MET A 1 -129.71 25.99 -117.72
N ALA A 2 -128.97 27.08 -118.01
CA ALA A 2 -127.54 27.15 -117.66
C ALA A 2 -127.27 27.31 -116.15
N SER A 3 -127.70 28.42 -115.54
CA SER A 3 -127.35 28.80 -114.14
C SER A 3 -127.70 27.77 -113.04
N ILE A 4 -128.62 26.83 -113.29
CA ILE A 4 -128.92 25.74 -112.34
C ILE A 4 -127.79 24.68 -112.31
N ARG A 5 -127.15 24.40 -113.46
CA ARG A 5 -125.98 23.49 -113.52
C ARG A 5 -124.73 24.14 -112.92
N GLU A 6 -124.54 25.43 -113.17
CA GLU A 6 -123.49 26.27 -112.57
C GLU A 6 -123.59 26.24 -111.03
N LYS A 7 -124.73 26.67 -110.48
CA LYS A 7 -124.99 26.64 -109.02
C LYS A 7 -124.95 25.24 -108.39
N LYS A 8 -125.17 24.18 -109.18
CA LYS A 8 -124.96 22.80 -108.74
C LYS A 8 -123.45 22.50 -108.65
N SER A 9 -122.70 22.78 -109.71
CA SER A 9 -121.24 22.60 -109.74
C SER A 9 -120.52 23.41 -108.67
N ASP A 10 -120.99 24.62 -108.35
CA ASP A 10 -120.45 25.44 -107.25
C ASP A 10 -120.63 24.76 -105.89
N LYS A 11 -121.81 24.17 -105.64
CA LYS A 11 -122.09 23.43 -104.40
C LYS A 11 -121.31 22.12 -104.34
N GLU A 12 -121.16 21.39 -105.45
CA GLU A 12 -120.35 20.18 -105.50
C GLU A 12 -118.85 20.49 -105.29
N ASN A 13 -118.34 21.57 -105.90
CA ASN A 13 -116.99 22.08 -105.65
C ASN A 13 -116.79 22.59 -104.22
N TYR A 14 -117.80 23.23 -103.62
CA TYR A 14 -117.76 23.65 -102.21
C TYR A 14 -117.73 22.45 -101.28
N ILE A 15 -118.61 21.45 -101.50
CA ILE A 15 -118.63 20.19 -100.75
C ILE A 15 -117.27 19.50 -100.84
N PHE A 16 -116.72 19.33 -102.05
CA PHE A 16 -115.40 18.73 -102.25
C PHE A 16 -114.30 19.47 -101.49
N LYS A 17 -114.27 20.82 -101.56
CA LYS A 17 -113.32 21.64 -100.79
C LYS A 17 -113.52 21.53 -99.28
N THR A 18 -114.75 21.38 -98.78
CA THR A 18 -115.01 21.13 -97.35
C THR A 18 -114.60 19.72 -96.92
N THR A 19 -114.83 18.70 -97.74
CA THR A 19 -114.37 17.33 -97.47
C THR A 19 -112.84 17.26 -97.48
N GLN A 20 -112.17 17.86 -98.47
CA GLN A 20 -110.71 17.94 -98.53
C GLN A 20 -110.11 18.65 -97.30
N LYS A 21 -110.75 19.73 -96.82
CA LYS A 21 -110.36 20.39 -95.56
C LYS A 21 -110.60 19.50 -94.33
N LEU A 22 -111.73 18.80 -94.29
CA LEU A 22 -112.10 17.92 -93.18
C LEU A 22 -111.18 16.69 -93.10
N ASP A 23 -110.79 16.12 -94.23
CA ASP A 23 -109.81 15.03 -94.30
C ASP A 23 -108.38 15.52 -94.02
N GLY A 24 -108.03 16.74 -94.46
CA GLY A 24 -106.79 17.40 -94.03
C GLY A 24 -106.72 17.60 -92.51
N LEU A 25 -107.83 18.02 -91.87
CA LEU A 25 -107.95 18.13 -90.42
C LEU A 25 -107.93 16.76 -89.72
N LYS A 26 -108.48 15.69 -90.30
CA LYS A 26 -108.30 14.31 -89.78
C LYS A 26 -106.84 13.88 -89.84
N CYS A 27 -106.15 14.12 -90.96
CA CYS A 27 -104.73 13.80 -91.09
C CYS A 27 -103.89 14.57 -90.07
N GLN A 28 -104.16 15.87 -89.88
CA GLN A 28 -103.52 16.66 -88.84
C GLN A 28 -103.84 16.11 -87.44
N MET A 29 -105.10 15.88 -87.09
CA MET A 29 -105.50 15.32 -85.80
C MET A 29 -104.85 13.97 -85.51
N ASN A 30 -104.69 13.11 -86.53
CA ASN A 30 -103.99 11.83 -86.39
C ASN A 30 -102.47 12.01 -86.21
N TRP A 31 -101.85 12.99 -86.86
CA TRP A 31 -100.45 13.37 -86.63
C TRP A 31 -100.23 13.96 -85.23
N ASP A 32 -101.11 14.86 -84.80
CA ASP A 32 -101.07 15.48 -83.47
C ASP A 32 -101.29 14.43 -82.37
N GLN A 33 -102.19 13.45 -82.60
CA GLN A 33 -102.37 12.29 -81.73
C GLN A 33 -101.10 11.41 -81.68
N GLN A 34 -100.53 11.04 -82.83
CA GLN A 34 -99.31 10.22 -82.87
C GLN A 34 -98.10 10.93 -82.24
N ALA A 35 -98.00 12.25 -82.39
CA ALA A 35 -96.99 13.06 -81.73
C ALA A 35 -97.21 13.08 -80.21
N LEU A 36 -98.45 13.25 -79.74
CA LEU A 36 -98.78 13.21 -78.32
C LEU A 36 -98.52 11.83 -77.70
N GLU A 37 -98.88 10.75 -78.39
CA GLU A 37 -98.60 9.37 -77.97
C GLU A 37 -97.09 9.12 -77.86
N ALA A 38 -96.30 9.58 -78.83
CA ALA A 38 -94.84 9.49 -78.78
C ALA A 38 -94.21 10.33 -77.65
N TRP A 39 -94.71 11.54 -77.38
CA TRP A 39 -94.27 12.37 -76.26
C TRP A 39 -94.63 11.75 -74.90
N LEU A 40 -95.81 11.13 -74.78
CA LEU A 40 -96.23 10.41 -73.57
C LEU A 40 -95.38 9.15 -73.37
N GLU A 41 -95.05 8.40 -74.42
CA GLU A 41 -94.16 7.24 -74.30
C GLU A 41 -92.73 7.65 -73.91
N GLU A 42 -92.15 8.69 -74.51
CA GLU A 42 -90.81 9.15 -74.15
C GLU A 42 -90.78 9.79 -72.75
N SER A 43 -91.84 10.47 -72.31
CA SER A 43 -91.98 10.91 -70.92
C SER A 43 -92.00 9.70 -69.97
N ALA A 44 -92.83 8.69 -70.24
CA ALA A 44 -92.91 7.48 -69.42
C ALA A 44 -91.59 6.69 -69.38
N ARG A 45 -90.82 6.69 -70.49
CA ARG A 45 -89.45 6.17 -70.54
C ARG A 45 -88.51 6.99 -69.66
N LYS A 46 -88.55 8.32 -69.72
CA LYS A 46 -87.72 9.21 -68.88
C LYS A 46 -88.06 9.11 -67.39
N ASP A 47 -89.33 8.96 -67.04
CA ASP A 47 -89.76 8.68 -65.67
C ASP A 47 -89.28 7.30 -65.19
N SER A 48 -89.31 6.29 -66.07
CA SER A 48 -88.72 4.96 -65.81
C SER A 48 -87.20 5.04 -65.59
N ASP A 49 -86.48 5.74 -66.48
CA ASP A 49 -85.03 5.99 -66.38
C ASP A 49 -84.71 6.67 -65.05
N ALA A 50 -85.41 7.74 -64.69
CA ALA A 50 -85.26 8.45 -63.43
C ALA A 50 -85.53 7.55 -62.20
N LEU A 51 -86.54 6.68 -62.27
CA LEU A 51 -86.82 5.68 -61.22
C LEU A 51 -85.74 4.60 -61.14
N THR A 52 -85.05 4.23 -62.23
CA THR A 52 -83.89 3.32 -62.17
C THR A 52 -82.66 4.01 -61.57
N LEU A 53 -82.37 5.25 -61.97
CA LEU A 53 -81.29 6.05 -61.39
C LEU A 53 -81.51 6.28 -59.89
N GLN A 54 -82.74 6.55 -59.46
CA GLN A 54 -83.06 6.67 -58.03
C GLN A 54 -82.90 5.33 -57.28
N LYS A 55 -83.17 4.18 -57.92
CA LYS A 55 -82.91 2.85 -57.34
C LYS A 55 -81.42 2.60 -57.18
N TYR A 56 -80.60 2.91 -58.21
CA TYR A 56 -79.14 2.77 -58.12
C TYR A 56 -78.55 3.71 -57.06
N ALA A 57 -78.92 4.99 -57.05
CA ALA A 57 -78.49 5.93 -56.02
C ALA A 57 -78.81 5.41 -54.60
N LYS A 58 -80.00 4.84 -54.38
CA LYS A 58 -80.37 4.19 -53.09
C LYS A 58 -79.57 2.92 -52.78
N GLN A 59 -79.14 2.16 -53.78
CA GLN A 59 -78.26 0.99 -53.60
C GLN A 59 -76.84 1.43 -53.25
N ASP A 60 -76.30 2.44 -53.92
CA ASP A 60 -74.99 3.02 -53.65
C ASP A 60 -74.94 3.67 -52.27
N ASP A 61 -75.97 4.43 -51.89
CA ASP A 61 -76.17 4.97 -50.54
C ASP A 61 -76.11 3.88 -49.46
N ASN A 62 -76.78 2.75 -49.69
CA ASN A 62 -76.75 1.60 -48.79
C ASN A 62 -75.38 0.91 -48.78
N LYS A 63 -74.69 0.85 -49.92
CA LYS A 63 -73.34 0.29 -50.03
C LYS A 63 -72.30 1.17 -49.33
N ILE A 64 -72.41 2.49 -49.46
CA ILE A 64 -71.60 3.48 -48.74
C ILE A 64 -71.83 3.34 -47.24
N ARG A 65 -73.10 3.34 -46.77
CA ARG A 65 -73.43 3.12 -45.34
C ARG A 65 -72.83 1.81 -44.80
N ALA A 66 -72.92 0.72 -45.55
CA ALA A 66 -72.32 -0.56 -45.17
C ALA A 66 -70.78 -0.52 -45.12
N LEU A 67 -70.13 0.16 -46.06
CA LEU A 67 -68.67 0.32 -46.09
C LEU A 67 -68.17 1.23 -44.96
N THR A 68 -68.89 2.32 -44.64
CA THR A 68 -68.57 3.20 -43.50
C THR A 68 -68.65 2.43 -42.18
N LEU A 69 -69.73 1.69 -41.94
CA LEU A 69 -69.86 0.83 -40.75
C LEU A 69 -68.75 -0.25 -40.67
N GLN A 70 -68.34 -0.80 -41.81
CA GLN A 70 -67.21 -1.74 -41.87
C GLN A 70 -65.87 -1.05 -41.54
N LEU A 71 -65.65 0.18 -42.02
CA LEU A 71 -64.45 0.97 -41.76
C LEU A 71 -64.38 1.40 -40.29
N GLU A 72 -65.49 1.87 -39.71
CA GLU A 72 -65.63 2.18 -38.28
C GLU A 72 -65.31 0.96 -37.43
N ARG A 73 -65.93 -0.19 -37.72
CA ARG A 73 -65.65 -1.46 -37.04
C ARG A 73 -64.18 -1.85 -37.13
N LEU A 74 -63.58 -1.83 -38.32
CA LEU A 74 -62.16 -2.16 -38.51
C LEU A 74 -61.25 -1.18 -37.77
N THR A 75 -61.63 0.09 -37.69
CA THR A 75 -60.89 1.12 -36.92
C THR A 75 -60.96 0.84 -35.42
N VAL A 76 -62.13 0.44 -34.90
CA VAL A 76 -62.29 0.00 -33.50
C VAL A 76 -61.48 -1.26 -33.23
N GLU A 77 -61.54 -2.29 -34.09
CA GLU A 77 -60.74 -3.51 -33.95
C GLU A 77 -59.22 -3.22 -34.01
N CYS A 78 -58.76 -2.30 -34.87
CA CYS A 78 -57.35 -1.89 -34.91
C CYS A 78 -56.92 -1.15 -33.64
N ASN A 79 -57.77 -0.25 -33.11
CA ASN A 79 -57.48 0.46 -31.86
C ASN A 79 -57.53 -0.48 -30.64
N GLN A 80 -58.38 -1.51 -30.65
CA GLN A 80 -58.37 -2.57 -29.64
C GLN A 80 -57.09 -3.41 -29.72
N ARG A 81 -56.69 -3.88 -30.90
CA ARG A 81 -55.42 -4.62 -31.10
C ARG A 81 -54.20 -3.80 -30.71
N ARG A 82 -54.20 -2.48 -30.97
CA ARG A 82 -53.14 -1.58 -30.50
C ARG A 82 -53.08 -1.53 -28.97
N LYS A 83 -54.21 -1.32 -28.28
CA LYS A 83 -54.25 -1.33 -26.80
C LYS A 83 -53.79 -2.66 -26.19
N VAL A 84 -54.12 -3.79 -26.82
CA VAL A 84 -53.59 -5.10 -26.39
C VAL A 84 -52.08 -5.14 -26.57
N LEU A 85 -51.54 -4.76 -27.74
CA LEU A 85 -50.09 -4.70 -27.96
C LEU A 85 -49.38 -3.75 -26.98
N ASP A 86 -49.94 -2.58 -26.70
CA ASP A 86 -49.39 -1.60 -25.75
C ASP A 86 -49.35 -2.17 -24.32
N ASN A 87 -50.37 -2.93 -23.92
CA ASN A 87 -50.41 -3.64 -22.62
C ASN A 87 -49.38 -4.77 -22.56
N GLU A 88 -49.33 -5.65 -23.57
CA GLU A 88 -48.37 -6.77 -23.66
C GLU A 88 -46.91 -6.25 -23.66
N LEU A 89 -46.66 -5.10 -24.29
CA LEU A 89 -45.37 -4.41 -24.22
C LEU A 89 -45.08 -3.87 -22.81
N ALA A 90 -46.07 -3.32 -22.10
CA ALA A 90 -45.89 -2.88 -20.70
C ALA A 90 -45.64 -4.06 -19.75
N GLU A 91 -46.36 -5.18 -19.92
CA GLU A 91 -46.18 -6.39 -19.12
C GLU A 91 -44.83 -7.07 -19.38
N THR A 92 -44.41 -7.21 -20.65
CA THR A 92 -43.09 -7.76 -20.99
C THR A 92 -41.94 -6.87 -20.51
N LEU A 93 -42.08 -5.53 -20.56
CA LEU A 93 -41.12 -4.60 -19.95
C LEU A 93 -41.08 -4.72 -18.42
N SER A 94 -42.23 -4.91 -17.75
CA SER A 94 -42.28 -5.14 -16.30
C SER A 94 -41.56 -6.45 -15.91
N VAL A 95 -41.84 -7.54 -16.63
CA VAL A 95 -41.15 -8.83 -16.42
C VAL A 95 -39.65 -8.72 -16.71
N GLN A 96 -39.23 -7.95 -17.72
CA GLN A 96 -37.82 -7.69 -17.97
C GLN A 96 -37.15 -6.92 -16.81
N LEU A 97 -37.81 -5.88 -16.28
CA LEU A 97 -37.31 -5.13 -15.12
C LEU A 97 -37.23 -6.00 -13.85
N GLU A 98 -38.17 -6.92 -13.65
CA GLU A 98 -38.13 -7.91 -12.56
C GLU A 98 -36.98 -8.91 -12.74
N LEU A 99 -36.73 -9.40 -13.96
CA LEU A 99 -35.59 -10.27 -14.28
C LEU A 99 -34.25 -9.55 -14.11
N ASP A 100 -34.11 -8.30 -14.56
CA ASP A 100 -32.90 -7.49 -14.37
C ASP A 100 -32.65 -7.19 -12.89
N LYS A 101 -33.71 -6.93 -12.11
CA LYS A 101 -33.62 -6.79 -10.65
C LYS A 101 -33.20 -8.10 -9.98
N ALA A 102 -33.82 -9.23 -10.34
CA ALA A 102 -33.44 -10.54 -9.83
C ALA A 102 -31.98 -10.87 -10.17
N ALA A 103 -31.51 -10.54 -11.38
CA ALA A 103 -30.11 -10.70 -11.78
C ALA A 103 -29.15 -9.80 -10.97
N GLN A 104 -29.55 -8.59 -10.59
CA GLN A 104 -28.79 -7.75 -9.67
C GLN A 104 -28.75 -8.34 -8.25
N ASP A 105 -29.88 -8.82 -7.74
CA ASP A 105 -29.98 -9.41 -6.40
C ASP A 105 -29.22 -10.75 -6.32
N PHE A 106 -29.22 -11.57 -7.37
CA PHE A 106 -28.34 -12.74 -7.49
C PHE A 106 -26.85 -12.36 -7.45
N ARG A 107 -26.44 -11.23 -8.05
CA ARG A 107 -25.04 -10.74 -7.96
C ARG A 107 -24.68 -10.30 -6.53
N LYS A 108 -25.60 -9.65 -5.81
CA LYS A 108 -25.42 -9.27 -4.39
C LYS A 108 -25.25 -10.52 -3.52
N ILE A 109 -26.20 -11.45 -3.59
CA ILE A 109 -26.18 -12.72 -2.85
C ILE A 109 -24.93 -13.55 -3.19
N HIS A 110 -24.47 -13.53 -4.44
CA HIS A 110 -23.22 -14.19 -4.82
C HIS A 110 -21.99 -13.55 -4.18
N ASN A 111 -21.92 -12.21 -4.12
CA ASN A 111 -20.84 -11.49 -3.46
C ASN A 111 -20.86 -11.72 -1.94
N GLU A 112 -22.03 -11.60 -1.31
CA GLU A 112 -22.25 -11.91 0.11
C GLU A 112 -21.83 -13.35 0.44
N ARG A 113 -22.17 -14.32 -0.42
CA ARG A 113 -21.72 -15.71 -0.31
C ARG A 113 -20.20 -15.84 -0.46
N GLN A 114 -19.55 -15.10 -1.36
CA GLN A 114 -18.08 -15.08 -1.45
C GLN A 114 -17.42 -14.46 -0.22
N GLU A 115 -18.00 -13.42 0.36
CA GLU A 115 -17.50 -12.80 1.60
C GLU A 115 -17.67 -13.72 2.79
N LEU A 116 -18.81 -14.40 2.91
CA LEU A 116 -19.02 -15.45 3.92
C LEU A 116 -18.03 -16.62 3.73
N ILE A 117 -17.79 -17.08 2.50
CA ILE A 117 -16.78 -18.12 2.22
C ILE A 117 -15.39 -17.64 2.67
N LYS A 118 -14.97 -16.42 2.31
CA LYS A 118 -13.70 -15.85 2.77
C LYS A 118 -13.62 -15.74 4.29
N GLN A 119 -14.71 -15.39 4.97
CA GLN A 119 -14.75 -15.38 6.44
C GLN A 119 -14.60 -16.79 7.03
N TRP A 120 -15.25 -17.81 6.44
CA TRP A 120 -15.10 -19.22 6.83
C TRP A 120 -13.70 -19.78 6.54
N GLU A 121 -13.09 -19.45 5.41
CA GLU A 121 -11.70 -19.79 5.08
C GLU A 121 -10.75 -19.18 6.12
N ASN A 122 -10.95 -17.91 6.49
CA ASN A 122 -10.17 -17.24 7.52
C ASN A 122 -10.36 -17.85 8.93
N THR A 123 -11.57 -18.30 9.31
CA THR A 123 -11.77 -18.96 10.61
C THR A 123 -11.17 -20.37 10.62
N ILE A 124 -11.25 -21.12 9.52
CA ILE A 124 -10.56 -22.41 9.36
C ILE A 124 -9.04 -22.23 9.45
N GLU A 125 -8.47 -21.22 8.78
CA GLU A 125 -7.05 -20.88 8.91
C GLU A 125 -6.66 -20.54 10.35
N GLN A 126 -7.48 -19.77 11.07
CA GLN A 126 -7.24 -19.43 12.47
C GLN A 126 -7.35 -20.65 13.40
N MET A 127 -8.26 -21.59 13.10
CA MET A 127 -8.36 -22.86 13.81
C MET A 127 -7.10 -23.69 13.59
N GLN A 128 -6.71 -23.94 12.33
CA GLN A 128 -5.47 -24.65 11.99
C GLN A 128 -4.19 -24.02 12.56
N LYS A 129 -4.16 -22.68 12.76
CA LYS A 129 -3.05 -22.00 13.45
C LYS A 129 -3.06 -22.34 14.94
N ARG A 130 -4.22 -22.23 15.61
CA ARG A 130 -4.38 -22.64 17.02
C ARG A 130 -4.10 -24.13 17.25
N ASP A 131 -4.49 -25.01 16.35
CA ASP A 131 -4.22 -26.45 16.46
C ASP A 131 -2.71 -26.72 16.46
N ARG A 132 -1.97 -26.08 15.54
CA ARG A 132 -0.49 -26.11 15.52
C ARG A 132 0.13 -25.49 16.77
N ASP A 133 -0.44 -24.41 17.30
CA ASP A 133 0.03 -23.80 18.55
C ASP A 133 -0.22 -24.73 19.76
N ILE A 134 -1.34 -25.46 19.77
CA ILE A 134 -1.67 -26.49 20.77
C ILE A 134 -0.71 -27.68 20.66
N ASP A 135 -0.41 -28.16 19.46
CA ASP A 135 0.60 -29.22 19.23
C ASP A 135 2.00 -28.77 19.69
N ASN A 136 2.41 -27.54 19.36
CA ASN A 136 3.66 -26.95 19.83
C ASN A 136 3.70 -26.87 21.37
N CYS A 137 2.59 -26.47 22.01
CA CYS A 137 2.46 -26.46 23.46
C CYS A 137 2.49 -27.88 24.06
N ALA A 138 1.87 -28.87 23.41
CA ALA A 138 1.89 -30.26 23.83
C ALA A 138 3.31 -30.86 23.75
N LEU A 139 4.07 -30.54 22.69
CA LEU A 139 5.47 -30.91 22.54
C LEU A 139 6.36 -30.23 23.60
N ALA A 140 6.12 -28.95 23.90
CA ALA A 140 6.83 -28.25 24.98
C ALA A 140 6.53 -28.87 26.35
N LEU A 141 5.25 -29.16 26.65
CA LEU A 141 4.84 -29.87 27.86
C LEU A 141 5.41 -31.29 27.94
N ALA A 142 5.57 -32.00 26.81
CA ALA A 142 6.20 -33.31 26.77
C ALA A 142 7.70 -33.25 27.11
N ARG A 143 8.43 -32.25 26.59
CA ARG A 143 9.84 -31.97 26.94
C ARG A 143 9.99 -31.63 28.42
N ILE A 144 9.20 -30.68 28.93
CA ILE A 144 9.21 -30.31 30.36
C ILE A 144 8.88 -31.53 31.25
N LYS A 145 7.90 -32.37 30.87
CA LYS A 145 7.61 -33.63 31.57
C LYS A 145 8.74 -34.66 31.47
N GLN A 146 9.58 -34.63 30.44
CA GLN A 146 10.79 -35.46 30.38
C GLN A 146 11.88 -34.89 31.29
N GLU A 147 12.18 -33.60 31.21
CA GLU A 147 13.15 -32.92 32.07
C GLU A 147 12.81 -33.11 33.56
N ILE A 148 11.53 -33.00 33.95
CA ILE A 148 11.07 -33.29 35.32
C ILE A 148 11.38 -34.73 35.73
N ARG A 149 11.12 -35.73 34.87
CA ARG A 149 11.44 -37.14 35.16
C ARG A 149 12.94 -37.39 35.26
N GLU A 150 13.76 -36.72 34.46
CA GLU A 150 15.22 -36.78 34.55
C GLU A 150 15.73 -36.13 35.85
N LYS A 151 15.20 -34.97 36.25
CA LYS A 151 15.51 -34.34 37.55
C LYS A 151 15.05 -35.19 38.73
N GLU A 152 13.86 -35.78 38.67
CA GLU A 152 13.37 -36.73 39.68
C GLU A 152 14.29 -37.95 39.81
N ASN A 153 14.78 -38.50 38.70
CA ASN A 153 15.69 -39.65 38.73
C ASN A 153 17.04 -39.27 39.36
N LEU A 154 17.60 -38.11 38.99
CA LEU A 154 18.79 -37.55 39.65
C LEU A 154 18.56 -37.32 41.15
N VAL A 155 17.38 -36.84 41.56
CA VAL A 155 17.04 -36.70 43.00
C VAL A 155 16.96 -38.06 43.69
N LYS A 156 16.34 -39.07 43.07
CA LYS A 156 16.27 -40.45 43.60
C LYS A 156 17.68 -41.07 43.72
N GLU A 157 18.58 -40.81 42.78
CA GLU A 157 19.99 -41.20 42.85
C GLU A 157 20.74 -40.49 43.97
N LYS A 158 20.54 -39.18 44.15
CA LYS A 158 21.15 -38.42 45.26
C LYS A 158 20.61 -38.85 46.63
N ILE A 159 19.33 -39.20 46.74
CA ILE A 159 18.76 -39.79 47.96
C ILE A 159 19.43 -41.13 48.26
N LYS A 160 19.50 -42.06 47.30
CA LYS A 160 20.20 -43.36 47.48
C LYS A 160 21.68 -43.20 47.83
N PHE A 161 22.36 -42.21 47.25
CA PHE A 161 23.74 -41.88 47.59
C PHE A 161 23.85 -41.38 49.03
N LEU A 162 22.96 -40.47 49.47
CA LEU A 162 22.93 -39.99 50.86
C LEU A 162 22.59 -41.12 51.85
N GLU A 163 21.64 -42.01 51.53
CA GLU A 163 21.33 -43.21 52.31
C GLU A 163 22.55 -44.13 52.45
N SER A 164 23.31 -44.31 51.35
CA SER A 164 24.54 -45.10 51.34
C SER A 164 25.64 -44.45 52.20
N GLU A 165 25.82 -43.14 52.11
CA GLU A 165 26.80 -42.39 52.91
C GLU A 165 26.41 -42.32 54.39
N ILE A 166 25.11 -42.24 54.72
CA ILE A 166 24.61 -42.38 56.09
C ILE A 166 24.90 -43.80 56.63
N GLY A 167 24.72 -44.83 55.80
CA GLY A 167 25.11 -46.20 56.11
C GLY A 167 26.61 -46.35 56.37
N ASN A 168 27.45 -45.77 55.49
CA ASN A 168 28.90 -45.74 55.62
C ASN A 168 29.33 -45.03 56.92
N ASN A 169 28.76 -43.86 57.22
CA ASN A 169 29.02 -43.13 58.46
C ASN A 169 28.60 -43.93 59.70
N ALA A 170 27.43 -44.56 59.70
CA ALA A 170 26.99 -45.44 60.79
C ALA A 170 27.88 -46.69 60.95
N GLU A 171 28.53 -47.18 59.88
CA GLU A 171 29.59 -48.18 60.00
C GLU A 171 30.88 -47.60 60.58
N TYR A 172 31.29 -46.39 60.20
CA TYR A 172 32.47 -45.73 60.76
C TYR A 172 32.28 -45.44 62.26
N GLU A 173 31.12 -44.96 62.69
CA GLU A 173 30.78 -44.80 64.12
C GLU A 173 30.85 -46.12 64.90
N LYS A 174 30.39 -47.25 64.30
CA LYS A 174 30.55 -48.59 64.89
C LYS A 174 32.03 -49.00 64.97
N LYS A 175 32.82 -48.73 63.93
CA LYS A 175 34.27 -49.03 63.87
C LYS A 175 35.04 -48.21 64.91
N ILE A 176 34.72 -46.92 65.05
CA ILE A 176 35.23 -46.01 66.10
C ILE A 176 34.83 -46.52 67.48
N SER A 177 33.55 -46.81 67.72
CA SER A 177 33.06 -47.36 69.00
C SER A 177 33.77 -48.68 69.40
N VAL A 178 34.15 -49.51 68.42
CA VAL A 178 34.95 -50.73 68.66
C VAL A 178 36.42 -50.41 68.92
N ALA A 179 36.99 -49.40 68.26
CA ALA A 179 38.34 -48.90 68.53
C ALA A 179 38.43 -48.29 69.94
N ASP A 180 37.49 -47.43 70.34
CA ASP A 180 37.44 -46.83 71.68
C ASP A 180 37.33 -47.90 72.77
N ARG A 181 36.50 -48.93 72.56
CA ARG A 181 36.43 -50.10 73.47
C ARG A 181 37.74 -50.87 73.55
N LYS A 182 38.56 -50.92 72.49
CA LYS A 182 39.92 -51.50 72.52
C LYS A 182 40.89 -50.58 73.25
N VAL A 183 40.89 -49.27 72.97
CA VAL A 183 41.74 -48.28 73.65
C VAL A 183 41.44 -48.26 75.15
N LEU A 184 40.17 -48.32 75.56
CA LEU A 184 39.76 -48.46 76.95
C LEU A 184 40.31 -49.74 77.60
N LYS A 185 40.24 -50.90 76.92
CA LYS A 185 40.85 -52.14 77.42
C LYS A 185 42.37 -52.00 77.59
N CYS A 186 43.08 -51.53 76.57
CA CYS A 186 44.54 -51.32 76.64
C CYS A 186 44.92 -50.30 77.73
N ARG A 187 44.09 -49.29 78.00
CA ARG A 187 44.29 -48.33 79.09
C ARG A 187 44.09 -48.95 80.48
N MET A 188 43.09 -49.83 80.65
CA MET A 188 42.88 -50.60 81.88
C MET A 188 44.00 -51.64 82.10
N GLU A 189 44.45 -52.30 81.04
CA GLU A 189 45.58 -53.23 81.05
C GLU A 189 46.88 -52.50 81.41
N TYR A 190 47.16 -51.34 80.81
CA TYR A 190 48.28 -50.48 81.18
C TYR A 190 48.22 -50.05 82.66
N GLN A 191 47.05 -49.60 83.14
CA GLN A 191 46.88 -49.23 84.56
C GLN A 191 47.12 -50.42 85.50
N ARG A 192 46.72 -51.64 85.10
CA ARG A 192 47.01 -52.87 85.86
C ARG A 192 48.49 -53.22 85.85
N HIS A 193 49.17 -53.12 84.71
CA HIS A 193 50.63 -53.33 84.63
C HIS A 193 51.39 -52.29 85.44
N GLU A 194 50.95 -51.04 85.44
CA GLU A 194 51.55 -49.96 86.25
C GLU A 194 51.32 -50.18 87.75
N ALA A 195 50.14 -50.63 88.17
CA ALA A 195 49.88 -51.04 89.55
C ALA A 195 50.77 -52.22 89.99
N ASN A 196 50.91 -53.25 89.15
CA ASN A 196 51.82 -54.36 89.41
C ASN A 196 53.30 -53.89 89.48
N ARG A 197 53.70 -52.93 88.63
CA ARG A 197 55.04 -52.33 88.64
C ARG A 197 55.33 -51.55 89.93
N ILE A 198 54.31 -50.90 90.50
CA ILE A 198 54.39 -50.24 91.81
C ILE A 198 54.55 -51.29 92.91
N GLN A 199 53.71 -52.33 92.94
CA GLN A 199 53.79 -53.43 93.91
C GLN A 199 55.19 -54.10 93.91
N LEU A 200 55.70 -54.47 92.74
CA LEU A 200 57.05 -55.06 92.60
C LEU A 200 58.17 -54.10 93.03
N LYS A 201 57.96 -52.79 92.92
CA LYS A 201 58.90 -51.79 93.43
C LYS A 201 58.84 -51.71 94.96
N ASP A 202 57.66 -51.70 95.54
CA ASP A 202 57.47 -51.65 96.99
C ASP A 202 58.01 -52.93 97.66
N GLU A 203 57.83 -54.09 97.03
CA GLU A 203 58.50 -55.35 97.40
C GLU A 203 60.02 -55.21 97.35
N LEU A 204 60.59 -54.67 96.26
CA LEU A 204 62.04 -54.49 96.11
C LEU A 204 62.62 -53.49 97.10
N ASP A 205 61.95 -52.37 97.38
CA ASP A 205 62.37 -51.41 98.40
C ASP A 205 62.24 -52.00 99.83
N SER A 206 61.28 -52.91 100.07
CA SER A 206 61.22 -53.67 101.34
C SER A 206 62.37 -54.67 101.50
N LEU A 207 62.74 -55.39 100.43
CA LEU A 207 63.90 -56.29 100.42
C LEU A 207 65.20 -55.50 100.62
N LYS A 208 65.32 -54.35 99.97
CA LYS A 208 66.43 -53.41 100.16
C LYS A 208 66.52 -52.90 101.61
N ALA A 209 65.39 -52.63 102.26
CA ALA A 209 65.36 -52.29 103.68
C ALA A 209 65.84 -53.43 104.59
N THR A 210 65.47 -54.69 104.30
CA THR A 210 65.99 -55.84 105.08
C THR A 210 67.49 -56.06 104.86
N VAL A 211 67.98 -55.98 103.62
CA VAL A 211 69.42 -56.08 103.30
C VAL A 211 70.23 -54.97 103.96
N ASN A 212 69.74 -53.72 103.95
CA ASN A 212 70.38 -52.60 104.65
C ASN A 212 70.46 -52.84 106.17
N ARG A 213 69.42 -53.45 106.76
CA ARG A 213 69.39 -53.81 108.19
C ARG A 213 70.43 -54.88 108.49
N SER A 214 70.45 -55.99 107.75
CA SER A 214 71.46 -57.03 107.89
C SER A 214 72.89 -56.53 107.66
N SER A 215 73.11 -55.57 106.75
CA SER A 215 74.41 -54.91 106.57
C SER A 215 74.82 -54.10 107.80
N SER A 216 73.87 -53.37 108.40
CA SER A 216 74.09 -52.59 109.63
C SER A 216 74.42 -53.50 110.83
N ASP A 217 73.73 -54.63 110.95
CA ASP A 217 73.99 -55.64 111.99
C ASP A 217 75.38 -56.29 111.80
N LEU A 218 75.79 -56.56 110.55
CA LEU A 218 77.12 -57.08 110.21
C LEU A 218 78.22 -56.05 110.52
N GLU A 219 77.98 -54.75 110.29
CA GLU A 219 78.88 -53.68 110.73
C GLU A 219 78.98 -53.57 112.26
N ALA A 220 77.88 -53.74 113.00
CA ALA A 220 77.90 -53.77 114.45
C ALA A 220 78.74 -54.96 114.98
N LEU A 221 78.59 -56.15 114.37
CA LEU A 221 79.44 -57.30 114.67
C LEU A 221 80.93 -57.04 114.34
N ARG A 222 81.23 -56.40 113.21
CA ARG A 222 82.62 -56.00 112.86
C ARG A 222 83.21 -55.03 113.89
N LYS A 223 82.43 -54.06 114.39
CA LYS A 223 82.85 -53.14 115.46
C LYS A 223 83.15 -53.90 116.76
N ASN A 224 82.30 -54.85 117.16
CA ASN A 224 82.55 -55.70 118.33
C ASN A 224 83.81 -56.57 118.19
N ILE A 225 84.05 -57.16 117.01
CA ILE A 225 85.28 -57.92 116.71
C ILE A 225 86.53 -57.02 116.80
N SER A 226 86.45 -55.77 116.34
CA SER A 226 87.57 -54.81 116.44
C SER A 226 87.92 -54.46 117.89
N LYS A 227 86.91 -54.39 118.78
CA LYS A 227 87.10 -54.17 120.22
C LYS A 227 87.83 -55.35 120.88
N ILE A 228 87.34 -56.57 120.67
CA ILE A 228 87.96 -57.80 121.21
C ILE A 228 89.42 -57.95 120.74
N LYS A 229 89.74 -57.59 119.48
CA LYS A 229 91.12 -57.57 118.98
C LYS A 229 92.02 -56.57 119.72
N LYS A 230 91.49 -55.42 120.15
CA LYS A 230 92.22 -54.45 120.97
C LYS A 230 92.49 -55.01 122.36
N ASP A 231 91.48 -55.57 123.01
CA ASP A 231 91.58 -56.12 124.37
C ASP A 231 92.64 -57.25 124.44
N ILE A 232 92.68 -58.14 123.43
CA ILE A 232 93.73 -59.17 123.27
C ILE A 232 95.12 -58.55 123.15
N SER A 233 95.27 -57.46 122.37
CA SER A 233 96.57 -56.80 122.22
C SER A 233 97.06 -56.22 123.54
N GLU A 234 96.18 -55.63 124.36
CA GLU A 234 96.55 -55.03 125.64
C GLU A 234 97.04 -56.10 126.64
N GLU A 235 96.43 -57.29 126.71
CA GLU A 235 96.91 -58.40 127.55
C GLU A 235 98.28 -58.95 127.10
N THR A 236 98.55 -59.05 125.79
CA THR A 236 99.88 -59.51 125.34
C THR A 236 101.02 -58.59 125.82
N THR A 237 100.76 -57.29 126.00
CA THR A 237 101.76 -56.36 126.57
C THR A 237 102.01 -56.56 128.07
N ARG A 238 101.05 -57.14 128.82
CA ARG A 238 101.18 -57.43 130.25
C ARG A 238 102.08 -58.65 130.47
N LEU A 239 101.89 -59.71 129.67
CA LEU A 239 102.74 -60.91 129.68
C LEU A 239 104.23 -60.60 129.43
N TYR A 240 104.54 -59.68 128.51
CA TYR A 240 105.93 -59.30 128.21
C TYR A 240 106.66 -58.69 129.43
N LYS A 241 105.97 -57.86 130.21
CA LYS A 241 106.54 -57.19 131.40
C LYS A 241 106.90 -58.17 132.51
N ILE A 242 106.06 -59.18 132.75
CA ILE A 242 106.30 -60.23 133.75
C ILE A 242 107.50 -61.11 133.35
N LYS A 243 107.69 -61.37 132.05
CA LYS A 243 108.79 -62.19 131.52
C LYS A 243 110.17 -61.60 131.84
N ASN A 244 110.32 -60.27 131.72
CA ASN A 244 111.59 -59.57 132.02
C ASN A 244 111.97 -59.63 133.51
N HIS A 245 111.00 -59.57 134.44
CA HIS A 245 111.27 -59.58 135.88
C HIS A 245 111.95 -60.88 136.33
N ASN A 246 111.51 -62.03 135.79
CA ASN A 246 112.07 -63.35 136.08
C ASN A 246 113.55 -63.51 135.65
N GLN A 247 113.98 -62.78 134.62
CA GLN A 247 115.34 -62.88 134.06
C GLN A 247 116.40 -62.20 134.94
N ILE A 248 116.00 -61.27 135.81
CA ILE A 248 116.89 -60.55 136.74
C ILE A 248 117.24 -61.45 137.94
N VAL A 249 116.26 -62.19 138.48
CA VAL A 249 116.46 -63.09 139.64
C VAL A 249 117.50 -64.17 139.33
N ARG A 250 117.44 -64.77 138.12
CA ARG A 250 118.39 -65.82 137.69
C ARG A 250 119.85 -65.35 137.61
N LYS A 251 120.13 -64.04 137.48
CA LYS A 251 121.52 -63.53 137.45
C LYS A 251 122.16 -63.47 138.84
N LYS A 252 121.40 -63.28 139.91
CA LYS A 252 121.94 -63.20 141.29
C LYS A 252 122.39 -64.55 141.85
N LEU A 253 121.92 -65.66 141.29
CA LEU A 253 122.19 -67.01 141.80
C LEU A 253 123.52 -67.61 141.31
N LYS A 254 124.19 -67.00 140.32
CA LYS A 254 125.41 -67.55 139.68
C LYS A 254 126.75 -67.06 140.25
N HIS A 255 126.76 -66.11 141.20
CA HIS A 255 128.00 -65.48 141.68
C HIS A 255 128.41 -65.91 143.11
N ILE A 256 127.84 -67.01 143.63
CA ILE A 256 128.05 -67.48 145.01
C ILE A 256 128.83 -68.82 145.06
N THR A 257 128.99 -69.52 143.94
CA THR A 257 129.47 -70.91 143.90
C THR A 257 130.68 -71.12 143.00
N GLU A 258 131.75 -70.34 143.20
CA GLU A 258 133.13 -70.84 143.00
C GLU A 258 134.14 -69.93 143.73
N LYS A 259 135.07 -70.56 144.44
CA LYS A 259 136.15 -69.98 145.28
C LYS A 259 137.44 -70.70 144.95
N THR A 260 138.60 -70.12 145.31
CA THR A 260 139.76 -70.73 146.01
C THR A 260 140.94 -69.74 145.99
N MET A 261 141.94 -69.73 146.89
CA MET A 261 142.28 -70.58 148.06
C MET A 261 142.47 -69.76 149.36
N SER A 262 142.66 -70.45 150.48
CA SER A 262 143.13 -69.97 151.79
C SER A 262 143.81 -71.16 152.52
N VAL A 263 144.52 -71.07 153.66
CA VAL A 263 144.62 -70.06 154.74
C VAL A 263 145.97 -70.24 155.49
N GLU A 264 146.18 -69.56 156.63
CA GLU A 264 147.18 -69.86 157.68
C GLU A 264 148.69 -69.75 157.36
N GLU A 265 149.18 -68.50 157.27
CA GLU A 265 150.22 -68.08 158.23
C GLU A 265 149.90 -66.69 158.82
N LYS A 266 149.77 -66.65 160.16
CA LYS A 266 150.29 -65.58 161.04
C LYS A 266 149.93 -64.13 160.67
N ALA A 267 149.00 -63.45 161.35
CA ALA A 267 148.69 -63.51 162.78
C ALA A 267 149.91 -63.38 163.74
N THR A 268 151.08 -62.98 163.22
CA THR A 268 152.19 -62.40 164.02
C THR A 268 152.64 -61.05 163.48
N ASN A 269 152.32 -60.71 162.22
CA ASN A 269 152.69 -59.42 161.64
C ASN A 269 151.57 -58.37 161.72
N LEU A 270 150.66 -58.40 162.69
CA LEU A 270 149.92 -57.16 163.03
C LEU A 270 150.84 -56.10 163.69
N GLU A 271 152.04 -56.51 164.12
CA GLU A 271 153.07 -55.61 164.66
C GLU A 271 154.21 -55.35 163.66
N ASP A 272 154.50 -56.27 162.73
CA ASP A 272 155.44 -56.04 161.62
C ASP A 272 154.79 -55.57 160.30
N MET A 273 153.47 -55.61 160.11
CA MET A 273 152.80 -54.90 158.99
C MET A 273 152.96 -53.37 159.10
N LEU A 274 153.53 -52.83 160.18
CA LEU A 274 153.97 -51.43 160.23
C LEU A 274 155.46 -51.22 159.90
N ARG A 275 156.30 -52.26 159.91
CA ARG A 275 157.73 -52.20 159.48
C ARG A 275 157.98 -52.86 158.13
N GLU A 276 157.05 -53.67 157.66
CA GLU A 276 157.09 -54.37 156.38
C GLU A 276 156.33 -53.59 155.29
N GLU A 277 155.32 -52.77 155.63
CA GLU A 277 154.76 -51.74 154.73
C GLU A 277 155.83 -50.68 154.36
N GLU A 278 156.66 -50.22 155.30
CA GLU A 278 157.77 -49.28 155.05
C GLU A 278 158.86 -49.83 154.09
N ARG A 279 158.90 -51.16 153.90
CA ARG A 279 159.69 -51.85 152.90
C ARG A 279 158.88 -52.17 151.64
N GLY A 280 157.61 -52.55 151.81
CA GLY A 280 156.66 -52.95 150.79
C GLY A 280 156.26 -51.83 149.84
N VAL A 281 156.24 -50.55 150.27
CA VAL A 281 156.07 -49.40 149.37
C VAL A 281 157.05 -49.45 148.19
N LYS A 282 158.28 -49.93 148.40
CA LYS A 282 159.32 -50.05 147.36
C LYS A 282 159.12 -51.26 146.44
N GLU A 283 158.52 -52.35 146.93
CA GLU A 283 158.13 -53.50 146.09
C GLU A 283 156.82 -53.25 145.33
N VAL A 284 155.90 -52.47 145.90
CA VAL A 284 154.73 -51.94 145.19
C VAL A 284 155.16 -50.97 144.09
N GLU A 285 156.22 -50.17 144.27
CA GLU A 285 156.83 -49.41 143.17
C GLU A 285 157.40 -50.32 142.05
N VAL A 286 158.01 -51.46 142.39
CA VAL A 286 158.49 -52.45 141.41
C VAL A 286 157.33 -53.14 140.67
N GLN A 287 156.30 -53.60 141.39
CA GLN A 287 155.08 -54.16 140.81
C GLN A 287 154.35 -53.13 139.94
N LEU A 288 154.29 -51.86 140.38
CA LEU A 288 153.73 -50.75 139.61
C LEU A 288 154.54 -50.47 138.34
N ASN A 289 155.86 -50.64 138.35
CA ASN A 289 156.68 -50.55 137.14
C ASN A 289 156.44 -51.73 136.20
N ILE A 290 156.31 -52.97 136.70
CA ILE A 290 155.91 -54.13 135.88
C ILE A 290 154.53 -53.92 135.25
N VAL A 291 153.57 -53.37 136.00
CA VAL A 291 152.22 -53.04 135.49
C VAL A 291 152.26 -51.88 134.49
N LYS A 292 153.13 -50.87 134.68
CA LYS A 292 153.37 -49.81 133.68
C LYS A 292 153.98 -50.35 132.40
N ASP A 293 154.91 -51.30 132.46
CA ASP A 293 155.50 -51.95 131.28
C ASP A 293 154.47 -52.81 130.52
N VAL A 294 153.61 -53.53 131.23
CA VAL A 294 152.49 -54.27 130.64
C VAL A 294 151.48 -53.30 130.02
N LEU A 295 151.17 -52.18 130.68
CA LEU A 295 150.31 -51.13 130.14
C LEU A 295 150.92 -50.49 128.89
N PHE A 296 152.22 -50.19 128.88
CA PHE A 296 152.92 -49.63 127.73
C PHE A 296 152.90 -50.60 126.55
N LYS A 297 153.17 -51.89 126.77
CA LYS A 297 153.02 -52.94 125.74
C LYS A 297 151.58 -53.02 125.21
N LYS A 298 150.56 -52.94 126.08
CA LYS A 298 149.15 -52.95 125.64
C LYS A 298 148.71 -51.69 124.90
N VAL A 299 149.27 -50.52 125.24
CA VAL A 299 149.10 -49.29 124.46
C VAL A 299 149.81 -49.40 123.09
N GLN A 300 150.99 -50.03 123.04
CA GLN A 300 151.72 -50.26 121.79
C GLN A 300 151.01 -51.29 120.88
N GLU A 301 150.40 -52.35 121.45
CA GLU A 301 149.49 -53.26 120.74
C GLU A 301 148.24 -52.52 120.22
N LEU A 302 147.60 -51.69 121.04
CA LEU A 302 146.45 -50.86 120.63
C LEU A 302 146.83 -49.90 119.48
N GLN A 303 148.04 -49.34 119.52
CA GLN A 303 148.56 -48.47 118.47
C GLN A 303 148.89 -49.25 117.18
N ALA A 304 149.29 -50.52 117.29
CA ALA A 304 149.45 -51.41 116.13
C ALA A 304 148.09 -51.79 115.51
N GLU A 305 147.09 -52.16 116.32
CA GLU A 305 145.74 -52.49 115.82
C GLU A 305 145.03 -51.27 115.20
N THR A 306 145.14 -50.07 115.79
CA THR A 306 144.59 -48.85 115.18
C THR A 306 145.33 -48.39 113.91
N MET A 307 146.58 -48.83 113.69
CA MET A 307 147.27 -48.66 112.41
C MET A 307 146.79 -49.69 111.36
N LYS A 308 146.48 -50.93 111.76
CA LYS A 308 145.82 -51.92 110.88
C LYS A 308 144.40 -51.49 110.52
N GLU A 309 143.65 -50.94 111.47
CA GLU A 309 142.31 -50.37 111.25
C GLU A 309 142.36 -49.29 110.16
N LYS A 310 143.32 -48.37 110.24
CA LYS A 310 143.53 -47.34 109.19
C LYS A 310 143.89 -47.93 107.84
N ALA A 311 144.71 -48.98 107.80
CA ALA A 311 145.02 -49.68 106.54
C ALA A 311 143.75 -50.31 105.92
N VAL A 312 142.96 -51.04 106.73
CA VAL A 312 141.68 -51.63 106.30
C VAL A 312 140.67 -50.55 105.89
N VAL A 313 140.62 -49.39 106.57
CA VAL A 313 139.80 -48.25 106.15
C VAL A 313 140.24 -47.72 104.78
N SER A 314 141.54 -47.60 104.52
CA SER A 314 142.02 -47.19 103.18
C SER A 314 141.75 -48.25 102.09
N GLU A 315 141.75 -49.55 102.41
CA GLU A 315 141.27 -50.60 101.49
C GLU A 315 139.74 -50.51 101.27
N ILE A 316 138.97 -50.16 102.29
CA ILE A 316 137.52 -49.89 102.19
C ILE A 316 137.26 -48.65 101.32
N GLU A 317 138.15 -47.64 101.31
CA GLU A 317 138.03 -46.47 100.43
C GLU A 317 138.49 -46.76 98.99
N GLY A 318 139.53 -47.59 98.80
CA GLY A 318 139.94 -48.13 97.49
C GLY A 318 138.87 -49.02 96.85
N THR A 319 138.24 -49.89 97.63
CA THR A 319 137.11 -50.71 97.17
C THR A 319 135.84 -49.87 96.96
N ARG A 320 135.55 -48.86 97.79
CA ARG A 320 134.44 -47.91 97.55
C ARG A 320 134.62 -47.06 96.30
N SER A 321 135.84 -46.63 95.99
CA SER A 321 136.12 -45.89 94.74
C SER A 321 136.05 -46.80 93.52
N SER A 322 136.50 -48.06 93.63
CA SER A 322 136.27 -49.10 92.62
C SER A 322 134.77 -49.39 92.43
N LEU A 323 133.99 -49.46 93.51
CA LEU A 323 132.54 -49.64 93.48
C LEU A 323 131.83 -48.43 92.85
N LYS A 324 132.29 -47.19 93.12
CA LYS A 324 131.81 -46.00 92.40
C LYS A 324 132.10 -46.06 90.90
N HIS A 325 133.28 -46.56 90.49
CA HIS A 325 133.58 -46.77 89.07
C HIS A 325 132.66 -47.84 88.45
N LEU A 326 132.48 -48.97 89.12
CA LEU A 326 131.59 -50.04 88.68
C LEU A 326 130.12 -49.58 88.62
N ASN A 327 129.67 -48.74 89.55
CA ASN A 327 128.33 -48.14 89.55
C ASN A 327 128.19 -47.04 88.48
N HIS A 328 129.28 -46.41 88.05
CA HIS A 328 129.25 -45.51 86.90
C HIS A 328 129.21 -46.28 85.57
N GLN A 329 129.85 -47.46 85.49
CA GLN A 329 129.62 -48.40 84.38
C GLN A 329 128.18 -48.93 84.40
N LEU A 330 127.63 -49.26 85.58
CA LEU A 330 126.23 -49.65 85.76
C LEU A 330 125.30 -48.55 85.23
N HIS A 331 125.46 -47.29 85.65
CA HIS A 331 124.68 -46.17 85.14
C HIS A 331 124.86 -45.90 83.64
N LYS A 332 125.99 -46.29 83.05
CA LYS A 332 126.17 -46.24 81.61
C LYS A 332 125.38 -47.35 80.90
N LEU A 333 125.32 -48.55 81.47
CA LEU A 333 124.43 -49.63 81.01
C LEU A 333 122.95 -49.33 81.29
N ASP A 334 122.61 -48.65 82.39
CA ASP A 334 121.26 -48.12 82.65
C ASP A 334 120.88 -47.09 81.59
N PHE A 335 121.80 -46.21 81.19
CA PHE A 335 121.57 -45.23 80.12
C PHE A 335 121.48 -45.89 78.74
N GLU A 336 122.30 -46.90 78.45
CA GLU A 336 122.24 -47.67 77.20
C GLU A 336 120.96 -48.54 77.14
N THR A 337 120.49 -49.08 78.26
CA THR A 337 119.20 -49.80 78.33
C THR A 337 117.99 -48.87 78.34
N LEU A 338 118.06 -47.68 78.94
CA LEU A 338 117.06 -46.61 78.77
C LEU A 338 116.99 -46.15 77.30
N LYS A 339 118.12 -46.05 76.62
CA LYS A 339 118.17 -45.72 75.18
C LYS A 339 117.66 -46.88 74.32
N GLN A 340 117.89 -48.13 74.72
CA GLN A 340 117.24 -49.30 74.10
C GLN A 340 115.74 -49.34 74.39
N GLN A 341 115.27 -48.90 75.56
CA GLN A 341 113.85 -48.72 75.87
C GLN A 341 113.24 -47.57 75.07
N GLU A 342 113.94 -46.47 74.84
CA GLU A 342 113.49 -45.37 73.97
C GLU A 342 113.41 -45.82 72.51
N ILE A 343 114.40 -46.60 72.04
CA ILE A 343 114.35 -47.26 70.73
C ILE A 343 113.18 -48.26 70.67
N MET A 344 112.98 -49.10 71.69
CA MET A 344 111.84 -50.00 71.79
C MET A 344 110.52 -49.23 71.79
N TYR A 345 110.35 -48.16 72.56
CA TYR A 345 109.14 -47.33 72.53
C TYR A 345 108.93 -46.64 71.18
N SER A 346 110.00 -46.26 70.46
CA SER A 346 109.88 -45.76 69.09
C SER A 346 109.47 -46.85 68.10
N GLN A 347 109.96 -48.08 68.28
CA GLN A 347 109.61 -49.24 67.46
C GLN A 347 108.22 -49.76 67.82
N ASP A 348 107.81 -49.77 69.08
CA ASP A 348 106.47 -50.08 69.58
C ASP A 348 105.45 -49.02 69.15
N PHE A 349 105.85 -47.74 69.05
CA PHE A 349 105.01 -46.70 68.46
C PHE A 349 104.85 -46.90 66.95
N TYR A 350 105.91 -47.31 66.25
CA TYR A 350 105.87 -47.66 64.82
C TYR A 350 105.05 -48.94 64.59
N ILE A 351 105.24 -49.96 65.43
CA ILE A 351 104.47 -51.21 65.45
C ILE A 351 103.01 -50.90 65.75
N GLN A 352 102.67 -50.15 66.80
CA GLN A 352 101.29 -49.70 67.05
C GLN A 352 100.71 -48.89 65.89
N GLN A 353 101.52 -48.14 65.14
CA GLN A 353 101.05 -47.42 63.94
C GLN A 353 100.78 -48.39 62.78
N VAL A 354 101.64 -49.41 62.59
CA VAL A 354 101.48 -50.49 61.60
C VAL A 354 100.36 -51.45 61.99
N GLU A 355 100.14 -51.73 63.28
CA GLU A 355 99.04 -52.52 63.84
C GLU A 355 97.73 -51.76 63.77
N ARG A 356 97.69 -50.47 64.11
CA ARG A 356 96.51 -49.63 63.82
C ARG A 356 96.20 -49.56 62.32
N ARG A 357 97.16 -49.84 61.43
CA ARG A 357 96.96 -49.98 59.99
C ARG A 357 96.56 -51.42 59.60
N MET A 358 97.10 -52.44 60.26
CA MET A 358 96.80 -53.86 60.02
C MET A 358 95.45 -54.29 60.60
N SER A 359 95.07 -53.88 61.80
CA SER A 359 93.76 -54.17 62.39
C SER A 359 92.63 -53.46 61.63
N ARG A 360 92.89 -52.27 61.06
CA ARG A 360 92.00 -51.64 60.06
C ARG A 360 91.90 -52.41 58.74
N LEU A 361 92.88 -53.26 58.42
CA LEU A 361 92.89 -54.16 57.24
C LEU A 361 92.42 -55.60 57.56
N LYS A 362 92.39 -56.00 58.84
CA LYS A 362 92.00 -57.35 59.30
C LYS A 362 90.60 -57.40 59.95
N GLY A 363 90.03 -56.27 60.35
CA GLY A 363 88.59 -56.14 60.57
C GLY A 363 88.04 -56.61 61.93
N GLU A 364 88.88 -56.70 62.97
CA GLU A 364 88.41 -56.90 64.34
C GLU A 364 88.08 -55.54 65.00
N ILE A 365 86.79 -55.35 65.25
CA ILE A 365 86.18 -54.21 65.96
C ILE A 365 85.38 -54.80 67.13
N ASN A 366 85.21 -54.03 68.20
CA ASN A 366 84.39 -54.39 69.35
C ASN A 366 83.00 -54.89 68.89
N SER A 367 82.53 -56.03 69.40
CA SER A 367 81.37 -56.74 68.80
C SER A 367 80.08 -55.90 68.83
N GLU A 368 79.87 -55.11 69.88
CA GLU A 368 78.75 -54.17 69.99
C GLU A 368 78.88 -53.00 69.01
N GLU A 369 80.08 -52.43 68.81
CA GLU A 369 80.31 -51.37 67.82
C GLU A 369 80.11 -51.88 66.38
N LYS A 370 80.53 -53.12 66.10
CA LYS A 370 80.24 -53.77 64.82
C LYS A 370 78.74 -53.95 64.63
N GLN A 371 78.00 -54.46 65.62
CA GLN A 371 76.54 -54.60 65.53
C GLN A 371 75.83 -53.23 65.43
N ALA A 372 76.33 -52.19 66.11
CA ALA A 372 75.81 -50.83 66.01
C ALA A 372 76.04 -50.23 64.61
N LEU A 373 77.21 -50.43 64.00
CA LEU A 373 77.49 -50.01 62.63
C LEU A 373 76.75 -50.85 61.60
N GLU A 374 76.58 -52.15 61.83
CA GLU A 374 75.89 -53.07 60.92
C GLU A 374 74.36 -52.85 60.94
N THR A 375 73.78 -52.57 62.11
CA THR A 375 72.40 -52.03 62.21
C THR A 375 72.29 -50.64 61.60
N LYS A 376 73.27 -49.73 61.77
CA LYS A 376 73.27 -48.43 61.07
C LYS A 376 73.35 -48.59 59.55
N ILE A 377 74.09 -49.56 59.04
CA ILE A 377 74.15 -49.88 57.61
C ILE A 377 72.82 -50.46 57.12
N VAL A 378 72.12 -51.28 57.93
CA VAL A 378 70.76 -51.76 57.60
C VAL A 378 69.75 -50.63 57.63
N GLU A 379 69.80 -49.71 58.60
CA GLU A 379 68.97 -48.49 58.63
C GLU A 379 69.25 -47.57 57.43
N LEU A 380 70.51 -47.35 57.08
CA LEU A 380 70.90 -46.51 55.94
C LEU A 380 70.55 -47.16 54.60
N LYS A 381 70.64 -48.49 54.47
CA LYS A 381 70.13 -49.22 53.30
C LYS A 381 68.60 -49.19 53.24
N LYS A 382 67.91 -49.36 54.35
CA LYS A 382 66.44 -49.28 54.43
C LYS A 382 65.96 -47.88 54.04
N THR A 383 66.53 -46.83 54.61
CA THR A 383 66.19 -45.44 54.26
C THR A 383 66.61 -45.08 52.83
N LEU A 384 67.70 -45.63 52.30
CA LEU A 384 68.03 -45.51 50.86
C LEU A 384 66.95 -46.16 49.98
N GLU A 385 66.48 -47.36 50.31
CA GLU A 385 65.46 -48.06 49.52
C GLU A 385 64.06 -47.43 49.66
N GLU A 386 63.73 -46.91 50.84
CA GLU A 386 62.56 -46.03 51.06
C GLU A 386 62.66 -44.76 50.23
N LYS A 387 63.84 -44.11 50.16
CA LYS A 387 64.02 -42.94 49.31
C LYS A 387 63.92 -43.27 47.82
N LYS A 388 64.53 -44.36 47.35
CA LYS A 388 64.33 -44.85 45.97
C LYS A 388 62.86 -45.16 45.67
N SER A 389 62.14 -45.80 46.59
CA SER A 389 60.71 -46.08 46.39
C SER A 389 59.90 -44.79 46.29
N THR A 390 60.15 -43.79 47.15
CA THR A 390 59.53 -42.46 47.00
C THR A 390 59.89 -41.75 45.70
N VAL A 391 61.14 -41.86 45.22
CA VAL A 391 61.54 -41.33 43.90
C VAL A 391 60.81 -42.05 42.76
N SER A 392 60.68 -43.37 42.83
CA SER A 392 59.95 -44.13 41.80
C SER A 392 58.45 -43.80 41.77
N LEU A 393 57.84 -43.54 42.94
CA LEU A 393 56.45 -43.08 43.05
C LEU A 393 56.31 -41.67 42.47
N LEU A 394 57.20 -40.73 42.85
CA LEU A 394 57.23 -39.37 42.30
C LEU A 394 57.47 -39.37 40.79
N GLU A 395 58.30 -40.26 40.25
CA GLU A 395 58.45 -40.44 38.80
C GLU A 395 57.16 -40.91 38.12
N ILE A 396 56.41 -41.84 38.74
CA ILE A 396 55.12 -42.31 38.23
C ILE A 396 54.08 -41.18 38.30
N GLU A 397 54.08 -40.37 39.36
CA GLU A 397 53.21 -39.21 39.50
C GLU A 397 53.57 -38.10 38.50
N ILE A 398 54.85 -37.80 38.29
CA ILE A 398 55.32 -36.86 37.26
C ILE A 398 54.91 -37.35 35.87
N LYS A 399 55.02 -38.67 35.57
CA LYS A 399 54.59 -39.25 34.29
C LYS A 399 53.06 -39.17 34.10
N LYS A 400 52.27 -39.36 35.16
CA LYS A 400 50.82 -39.11 35.14
C LYS A 400 50.51 -37.64 34.87
N LEU A 401 51.03 -36.73 35.69
CA LEU A 401 50.83 -35.28 35.57
C LEU A 401 51.27 -34.74 34.21
N HIS A 402 52.31 -35.32 33.58
CA HIS A 402 52.74 -34.95 32.23
C HIS A 402 51.73 -35.41 31.15
N ASN A 403 51.19 -36.61 31.27
CA ASN A 403 50.11 -37.10 30.40
C ASN A 403 48.83 -36.27 30.58
N ASP A 404 48.46 -35.96 31.82
CA ASP A 404 47.31 -35.12 32.15
C ASP A 404 47.49 -33.70 31.57
N LEU A 405 48.68 -33.10 31.70
CA LEU A 405 49.04 -31.84 31.05
C LEU A 405 48.93 -31.92 29.51
N TYR A 406 49.33 -33.03 28.90
CA TYR A 406 49.18 -33.23 27.46
C TYR A 406 47.70 -33.32 27.04
N PHE A 407 46.87 -34.08 27.76
CA PHE A 407 45.43 -34.15 27.49
C PHE A 407 44.73 -32.81 27.73
N ILE A 408 45.07 -32.07 28.79
CA ILE A 408 44.56 -30.72 29.07
C ILE A 408 44.98 -29.75 27.97
N LYS A 409 46.25 -29.75 27.53
CA LYS A 409 46.71 -28.92 26.40
C LYS A 409 45.99 -29.26 25.10
N LYS A 410 45.78 -30.55 24.81
CA LYS A 410 45.07 -31.02 23.61
C LYS A 410 43.58 -30.64 23.64
N SER A 411 42.95 -30.70 24.80
CA SER A 411 41.58 -30.21 25.02
C SER A 411 41.50 -28.70 24.86
N ASN A 412 42.42 -27.96 25.46
CA ASN A 412 42.47 -26.49 25.35
C ASN A 412 42.75 -26.00 23.92
N SER A 413 43.53 -26.76 23.12
CA SER A 413 43.70 -26.49 21.69
C SER A 413 42.35 -26.58 20.97
N LYS A 414 41.62 -27.69 21.13
CA LYS A 414 40.28 -27.86 20.54
C LYS A 414 39.34 -26.74 20.96
N ASN A 415 39.32 -26.37 22.24
CA ASN A 415 38.49 -25.27 22.74
C ASN A 415 38.89 -23.91 22.12
N CYS A 416 40.17 -23.70 21.79
CA CYS A 416 40.63 -22.55 21.02
C CYS A 416 40.18 -22.61 19.56
N ASP A 417 40.27 -23.77 18.90
CA ASP A 417 39.83 -23.99 17.51
C ASP A 417 38.31 -23.80 17.38
N GLU A 418 37.54 -24.35 18.32
CA GLU A 418 36.10 -24.18 18.46
C GLU A 418 35.75 -22.70 18.72
N LYS A 419 36.43 -22.03 19.66
CA LYS A 419 36.28 -20.58 19.89
C LYS A 419 36.59 -19.76 18.64
N GLN A 420 37.62 -20.12 17.87
CA GLN A 420 37.98 -19.47 16.61
C GLN A 420 36.83 -19.60 15.59
N SER A 421 36.27 -20.82 15.45
CA SER A 421 35.14 -21.09 14.55
C SER A 421 33.85 -20.36 14.95
N LEU A 422 33.56 -20.27 16.26
CA LEU A 422 32.45 -19.50 16.80
C LEU A 422 32.67 -17.99 16.59
N MET A 423 33.89 -17.49 16.74
CA MET A 423 34.22 -16.09 16.47
C MET A 423 34.05 -15.73 14.99
N THR A 424 34.47 -16.59 14.06
CA THR A 424 34.17 -16.41 12.63
C THR A 424 32.67 -16.46 12.36
N LYS A 425 31.91 -17.36 13.01
CA LYS A 425 30.46 -17.44 12.85
C LYS A 425 29.74 -16.18 13.38
N ILE A 426 30.21 -15.61 14.49
CA ILE A 426 29.72 -14.33 15.02
C ILE A 426 30.00 -13.20 14.02
N ASN A 427 31.20 -13.15 13.43
CA ASN A 427 31.54 -12.14 12.44
C ASN A 427 30.70 -12.27 11.15
N GLU A 428 30.41 -13.48 10.68
CA GLU A 428 29.48 -13.74 9.57
C GLU A 428 28.05 -13.26 9.89
N LEU A 429 27.55 -13.56 11.08
CA LEU A 429 26.21 -13.14 11.52
C LEU A 429 26.13 -11.62 11.69
N ASN A 430 27.17 -10.97 12.20
CA ASN A 430 27.27 -9.51 12.26
C ASN A 430 27.24 -8.90 10.86
N LEU A 431 28.02 -9.42 9.90
CA LEU A 431 28.01 -8.97 8.50
C LEU A 431 26.63 -9.16 7.83
N PHE A 432 25.93 -10.26 8.14
CA PHE A 432 24.56 -10.50 7.69
C PHE A 432 23.56 -9.52 8.30
N ASN A 433 23.67 -9.21 9.59
CA ASN A 433 22.83 -8.21 10.26
C ASN A 433 23.07 -6.81 9.69
N ASP A 434 24.33 -6.40 9.56
CA ASP A 434 24.78 -5.16 8.89
C ASP A 434 24.17 -4.99 7.50
N ARG A 435 24.17 -6.07 6.71
CA ARG A 435 23.58 -6.09 5.37
C ARG A 435 22.05 -5.98 5.44
N SER A 436 21.42 -6.75 6.32
CA SER A 436 19.96 -6.76 6.51
C SER A 436 19.45 -5.39 6.97
N GLU A 437 20.19 -4.70 7.85
CA GLU A 437 19.86 -3.34 8.27
C GLU A 437 20.04 -2.32 7.13
N LYS A 438 21.09 -2.44 6.32
CA LYS A 438 21.28 -1.60 5.12
C LYS A 438 20.17 -1.81 4.09
N GLU A 439 19.72 -3.04 3.88
CA GLU A 439 18.58 -3.37 3.00
C GLU A 439 17.24 -2.89 3.59
N LEU A 440 17.02 -3.05 4.91
CA LEU A 440 15.87 -2.48 5.63
C LEU A 440 15.83 -0.94 5.55
N ASN A 441 16.96 -0.27 5.69
CA ASN A 441 17.03 1.20 5.63
C ASN A 441 16.82 1.73 4.20
N LYS A 442 17.25 0.99 3.16
CA LYS A 442 16.82 1.26 1.76
C LYS A 442 15.31 1.09 1.59
N ALA A 443 14.71 0.04 2.15
CA ALA A 443 13.26 -0.18 2.07
C ALA A 443 12.46 0.91 2.82
N LYS A 444 12.99 1.44 3.93
CA LYS A 444 12.41 2.61 4.63
C LYS A 444 12.46 3.87 3.76
N ALA A 445 13.58 4.14 3.09
CA ALA A 445 13.72 5.28 2.19
C ALA A 445 12.73 5.18 1.01
N LEU A 446 12.74 4.06 0.28
CA LEU A 446 11.79 3.82 -0.82
C LEU A 446 10.32 3.95 -0.38
N LYS A 447 9.98 3.52 0.84
CA LYS A 447 8.64 3.75 1.42
C LYS A 447 8.36 5.25 1.63
N GLN A 448 9.33 6.02 2.12
CA GLN A 448 9.19 7.46 2.31
C GLN A 448 9.02 8.18 0.97
N ASP A 449 9.79 7.81 -0.04
CA ASP A 449 9.70 8.36 -1.41
C ASP A 449 8.31 8.07 -2.01
N LEU A 450 7.85 6.81 -1.97
CA LEU A 450 6.51 6.41 -2.41
C LEU A 450 5.39 7.11 -1.62
N MET A 451 5.59 7.43 -0.34
CA MET A 451 4.65 8.24 0.45
C MET A 451 4.65 9.72 0.03
N VAL A 452 5.75 10.26 -0.48
CA VAL A 452 5.78 11.62 -1.06
C VAL A 452 5.06 11.63 -2.41
N GLU A 453 5.30 10.63 -3.26
CA GLU A 453 4.60 10.45 -4.55
C GLU A 453 3.09 10.29 -4.39
N ASP A 454 2.63 9.44 -3.46
CA ASP A 454 1.21 9.28 -3.11
C ASP A 454 0.57 10.61 -2.63
N ASN A 455 1.30 11.41 -1.83
CA ASN A 455 0.81 12.72 -1.42
C ASN A 455 0.79 13.74 -2.58
N LEU A 456 1.76 13.69 -3.49
CA LEU A 456 1.78 14.52 -4.70
C LEU A 456 0.61 14.19 -5.63
N LEU A 457 0.39 12.91 -5.92
CA LEU A 457 -0.77 12.41 -6.68
C LEU A 457 -2.10 12.80 -6.01
N LYS A 458 -2.19 12.76 -4.68
CA LYS A 458 -3.37 13.24 -3.93
C LYS A 458 -3.59 14.75 -4.08
N LEU A 459 -2.54 15.56 -4.25
CA LEU A 459 -2.66 17.00 -4.53
C LEU A 459 -3.09 17.24 -5.99
N GLU A 460 -2.57 16.47 -6.95
CA GLU A 460 -3.00 16.53 -8.35
C GLU A 460 -4.47 16.09 -8.52
N VAL A 461 -4.90 15.04 -7.84
CA VAL A 461 -6.29 14.57 -7.81
C VAL A 461 -7.23 15.61 -7.15
N LYS A 462 -6.76 16.37 -6.15
CA LYS A 462 -7.51 17.51 -5.61
C LYS A 462 -7.62 18.65 -6.63
N ARG A 463 -6.48 19.10 -7.19
CA ARG A 463 -6.43 20.18 -8.17
C ARG A 463 -7.28 19.89 -9.42
N THR A 464 -7.22 18.68 -9.95
CA THR A 464 -8.03 18.26 -11.12
C THR A 464 -9.52 18.18 -10.76
N ARG A 465 -9.88 17.75 -9.55
CA ARG A 465 -11.26 17.78 -9.05
C ARG A 465 -11.78 19.21 -8.84
N GLU A 466 -10.96 20.11 -8.30
CA GLU A 466 -11.29 21.53 -8.14
C GLU A 466 -11.49 22.22 -9.50
N MET A 467 -10.62 21.94 -10.48
CA MET A 467 -10.80 22.36 -11.87
C MET A 467 -12.11 21.82 -12.48
N LEU A 468 -12.44 20.54 -12.24
CA LEU A 468 -13.68 19.92 -12.71
C LEU A 468 -14.92 20.55 -12.06
N HIS A 469 -14.90 20.84 -10.76
CA HIS A 469 -15.98 21.54 -10.09
C HIS A 469 -16.15 22.97 -10.62
N SER A 470 -15.05 23.72 -10.80
CA SER A 470 -15.09 25.05 -11.43
C SER A 470 -15.70 25.01 -12.84
N LYS A 471 -15.36 24.01 -13.67
CA LYS A 471 -15.99 23.84 -14.99
C LYS A 471 -17.44 23.37 -14.93
N ALA A 472 -17.83 22.57 -13.95
CA ALA A 472 -19.23 22.23 -13.71
C ALA A 472 -20.04 23.47 -13.30
N GLU A 473 -19.49 24.35 -12.45
CA GLU A 473 -20.12 25.61 -12.05
C GLU A 473 -20.22 26.60 -13.23
N GLU A 474 -19.18 26.72 -14.06
CA GLU A 474 -19.24 27.50 -15.31
C GLU A 474 -20.39 27.01 -16.21
N VAL A 475 -20.46 25.70 -16.49
CA VAL A 475 -21.51 25.08 -17.32
C VAL A 475 -22.89 25.31 -16.70
N LEU A 476 -23.06 25.10 -15.39
CA LEU A 476 -24.32 25.39 -14.70
C LEU A 476 -24.70 26.87 -14.75
N SER A 477 -23.74 27.79 -14.77
CA SER A 477 -23.99 29.23 -14.95
C SER A 477 -24.42 29.57 -16.38
N LEU A 478 -23.90 28.86 -17.39
CA LEU A 478 -24.28 29.02 -18.79
C LEU A 478 -25.65 28.40 -19.08
N GLU A 479 -25.95 27.22 -18.52
CA GLU A 479 -27.26 26.57 -18.61
C GLU A 479 -28.35 27.46 -17.98
N LYS A 480 -28.08 28.06 -16.81
CA LYS A 480 -28.99 29.05 -16.19
C LYS A 480 -29.22 30.28 -17.06
N ARG A 481 -28.16 30.89 -17.62
CA ARG A 481 -28.30 32.03 -18.55
C ARG A 481 -29.08 31.66 -19.82
N LYS A 482 -28.82 30.48 -20.38
CA LYS A 482 -29.53 29.92 -21.54
C LYS A 482 -31.03 29.73 -21.25
N GLN A 483 -31.39 29.18 -20.09
CA GLN A 483 -32.79 29.08 -19.66
C GLN A 483 -33.44 30.45 -19.48
N GLN A 484 -32.76 31.39 -18.81
CA GLN A 484 -33.24 32.77 -18.65
C GLN A 484 -33.48 33.48 -20.00
N LEU A 485 -32.59 33.30 -20.97
CA LEU A 485 -32.74 33.84 -22.32
C LEU A 485 -33.88 33.18 -23.09
N TYR A 486 -34.10 31.87 -22.95
CA TYR A 486 -35.26 31.20 -23.55
C TYR A 486 -36.58 31.71 -22.95
N SER A 487 -36.72 31.80 -21.61
CA SER A 487 -37.94 32.32 -20.99
C SER A 487 -38.21 33.78 -21.39
N ALA A 488 -37.20 34.64 -21.40
CA ALA A 488 -37.36 36.03 -21.86
C ALA A 488 -37.70 36.14 -23.36
N MET A 489 -37.23 35.19 -24.18
CA MET A 489 -37.61 35.11 -25.59
C MET A 489 -39.06 34.61 -25.76
N GLU A 490 -39.47 33.59 -25.01
CA GLU A 490 -40.85 33.06 -25.01
C GLU A 490 -41.85 34.14 -24.56
N GLU A 491 -41.59 34.80 -23.42
CA GLU A 491 -42.35 35.96 -22.93
C GLU A 491 -42.51 37.01 -24.02
N ARG A 492 -41.40 37.41 -24.67
CA ARG A 492 -41.42 38.42 -25.74
C ARG A 492 -42.11 37.97 -27.02
N THR A 493 -42.10 36.67 -27.35
CA THR A 493 -42.91 36.15 -28.45
C THR A 493 -44.41 36.17 -28.13
N GLU A 494 -44.80 35.94 -26.88
CA GLU A 494 -46.20 36.06 -26.47
C GLU A 494 -46.65 37.53 -26.38
N GLU A 495 -45.80 38.45 -25.90
CA GLU A 495 -46.02 39.91 -26.03
C GLU A 495 -46.32 40.31 -27.48
N ILE A 496 -45.44 39.93 -28.42
CA ILE A 496 -45.59 40.22 -29.85
C ILE A 496 -46.87 39.59 -30.42
N LYS A 497 -47.23 38.37 -29.97
CA LYS A 497 -48.44 37.66 -30.36
C LYS A 497 -49.71 38.36 -29.86
N VAL A 498 -49.72 38.86 -28.61
CA VAL A 498 -50.80 39.69 -28.05
C VAL A 498 -50.92 41.04 -28.78
N HIS A 499 -49.80 41.71 -29.05
CA HIS A 499 -49.83 42.94 -29.86
C HIS A 499 -50.34 42.68 -31.28
N LYS A 500 -49.99 41.54 -31.90
CA LYS A 500 -50.46 41.15 -33.23
C LYS A 500 -51.96 40.83 -33.25
N THR A 501 -52.52 40.19 -32.22
CA THR A 501 -53.98 39.97 -32.13
C THR A 501 -54.74 41.25 -31.84
N MET A 502 -54.18 42.16 -31.03
CA MET A 502 -54.73 43.51 -30.78
C MET A 502 -54.75 44.37 -32.06
N LEU A 503 -53.67 44.36 -32.86
CA LEU A 503 -53.64 45.05 -34.14
C LEU A 503 -54.62 44.41 -35.14
N ALA A 504 -54.76 43.08 -35.15
CA ALA A 504 -55.73 42.39 -36.00
C ALA A 504 -57.19 42.70 -35.63
N SER A 505 -57.51 42.87 -34.34
CA SER A 505 -58.86 43.30 -33.93
C SER A 505 -59.11 44.78 -34.23
N GLN A 506 -58.09 45.65 -34.10
CA GLN A 506 -58.19 47.06 -34.51
C GLN A 506 -58.39 47.20 -36.03
N ILE A 507 -57.69 46.41 -36.86
CA ILE A 507 -57.91 46.37 -38.31
C ILE A 507 -59.35 45.94 -38.63
N ARG A 508 -59.86 44.87 -37.99
CA ARG A 508 -61.26 44.43 -38.17
C ARG A 508 -62.28 45.50 -37.77
N TYR A 509 -62.00 46.27 -36.72
CA TYR A 509 -62.87 47.38 -36.31
C TYR A 509 -62.89 48.50 -37.37
N VAL A 510 -61.74 48.91 -37.89
CA VAL A 510 -61.63 49.90 -38.98
C VAL A 510 -62.21 49.38 -40.31
N ASP A 511 -62.10 48.07 -40.59
CA ASP A 511 -62.79 47.42 -41.71
C ASP A 511 -64.31 47.52 -41.56
N GLN A 512 -64.85 47.32 -40.34
CA GLN A 512 -66.27 47.46 -40.06
C GLN A 512 -66.74 48.92 -40.16
N GLU A 513 -65.98 49.88 -39.64
CA GLU A 513 -66.28 51.31 -39.82
C GLU A 513 -66.28 51.70 -41.30
N ARG A 514 -65.31 51.23 -42.10
CA ARG A 514 -65.29 51.45 -43.55
C ARG A 514 -66.50 50.81 -44.23
N GLN A 515 -66.93 49.62 -43.81
CA GLN A 515 -68.16 49.00 -44.33
C GLN A 515 -69.40 49.83 -44.00
N ASN A 516 -69.53 50.30 -42.75
CA ASN A 516 -70.65 51.13 -42.30
C ASN A 516 -70.71 52.46 -43.09
N ILE A 517 -69.58 53.16 -43.22
CA ILE A 517 -69.45 54.39 -44.03
C ILE A 517 -69.77 54.09 -45.51
N SER A 518 -69.36 52.93 -46.03
CA SER A 518 -69.71 52.50 -47.39
C SER A 518 -71.21 52.24 -47.54
N THR A 519 -71.89 51.61 -46.58
CA THR A 519 -73.35 51.45 -46.62
C THR A 519 -74.07 52.79 -46.54
N GLU A 520 -73.65 53.70 -45.65
CA GLU A 520 -74.17 55.07 -45.62
C GLU A 520 -73.97 55.79 -46.95
N PHE A 521 -72.79 55.68 -47.57
CA PHE A 521 -72.52 56.27 -48.88
C PHE A 521 -73.47 55.73 -49.96
N HIS A 522 -73.72 54.42 -50.01
CA HIS A 522 -74.66 53.82 -50.96
C HIS A 522 -76.12 54.20 -50.67
N GLU A 523 -76.51 54.40 -49.41
CA GLU A 523 -77.82 54.97 -49.05
C GLU A 523 -77.96 56.43 -49.50
N ARG A 524 -76.92 57.25 -49.33
CA ARG A 524 -76.89 58.64 -49.83
C ARG A 524 -76.94 58.67 -51.35
N LEU A 525 -76.21 57.77 -52.03
CA LEU A 525 -76.26 57.62 -53.48
C LEU A 525 -77.66 57.20 -53.95
N SER A 526 -78.26 56.18 -53.33
CA SER A 526 -79.65 55.76 -53.60
C SER A 526 -80.66 56.90 -53.35
N LYS A 527 -80.43 57.75 -52.34
CA LYS A 527 -81.27 58.93 -52.07
C LYS A 527 -81.07 60.03 -53.11
N ILE A 528 -79.85 60.23 -53.61
CA ILE A 528 -79.55 61.12 -54.74
C ILE A 528 -80.22 60.60 -56.01
N ASP A 529 -80.11 59.31 -56.32
CA ASP A 529 -80.70 58.72 -57.53
C ASP A 529 -82.25 58.72 -57.44
N LYS A 530 -82.84 58.49 -56.27
CA LYS A 530 -84.29 58.72 -56.05
C LYS A 530 -84.70 60.18 -56.29
N LEU A 531 -83.82 61.15 -56.01
CA LEU A 531 -84.05 62.57 -56.32
C LEU A 531 -83.80 62.89 -57.81
N LYS A 532 -82.80 62.29 -58.46
CA LYS A 532 -82.58 62.37 -59.90
C LYS A 532 -83.78 61.81 -60.65
N ASN A 533 -84.19 60.58 -60.37
CA ASN A 533 -85.34 59.93 -61.00
C ASN A 533 -86.63 60.73 -60.74
N ARG A 534 -86.79 61.37 -59.56
CA ARG A 534 -87.92 62.28 -59.32
C ARG A 534 -87.83 63.57 -60.13
N TYR A 535 -86.64 64.14 -60.32
CA TYR A 535 -86.41 65.31 -61.17
C TYR A 535 -86.57 64.97 -62.66
N GLU A 536 -86.11 63.79 -63.09
CA GLU A 536 -86.23 63.25 -64.43
C GLU A 536 -87.69 62.92 -64.76
N ILE A 537 -88.43 62.27 -63.86
CA ILE A 537 -89.89 62.11 -63.99
C ILE A 537 -90.59 63.48 -64.02
N LEU A 538 -90.21 64.44 -63.18
CA LEU A 538 -90.78 65.79 -63.23
C LEU A 538 -90.46 66.48 -64.57
N THR A 539 -89.26 66.28 -65.11
CA THR A 539 -88.81 66.82 -66.40
C THR A 539 -89.56 66.15 -67.55
N VAL A 540 -89.70 64.83 -67.55
CA VAL A 540 -90.49 64.04 -68.54
C VAL A 540 -92.00 64.30 -68.43
N VAL A 541 -92.50 64.75 -67.28
CA VAL A 541 -93.89 65.24 -67.12
C VAL A 541 -94.04 66.71 -67.52
N MET A 542 -92.95 67.48 -67.56
CA MET A 542 -92.91 68.86 -68.07
C MET A 542 -92.57 68.93 -69.57
N LEU A 543 -91.98 67.87 -70.14
CA LEU A 543 -91.86 67.66 -71.58
C LEU A 543 -93.17 67.06 -72.12
N PRO A 544 -93.78 67.65 -73.17
CA PRO A 544 -94.81 66.97 -73.95
C PRO A 544 -94.25 65.69 -74.60
N PRO A 545 -95.10 64.68 -74.89
CA PRO A 545 -94.68 63.46 -75.58
C PRO A 545 -94.15 63.76 -76.99
N GLU A 546 -93.19 62.95 -77.45
CA GLU A 546 -92.47 63.13 -78.72
C GLU A 546 -93.42 63.31 -79.92
N GLY A 547 -93.37 64.49 -80.55
CA GLY A 547 -94.23 64.81 -81.71
C GLY A 547 -94.30 66.29 -82.07
N GLU A 548 -94.05 67.21 -81.14
CA GLU A 548 -93.91 68.64 -81.40
C GLU A 548 -92.60 69.21 -80.83
N GLU A 549 -92.02 70.21 -81.50
CA GLU A 549 -90.78 70.88 -81.12
C GLU A 549 -90.91 71.65 -79.78
N GLU A 550 -89.77 72.01 -79.18
CA GLU A 550 -89.68 72.62 -77.84
C GLU A 550 -90.38 74.00 -77.76
N LYS A 551 -91.52 74.04 -77.08
CA LYS A 551 -92.32 75.25 -76.90
C LYS A 551 -92.29 75.70 -75.44
N THR A 552 -91.26 76.48 -75.08
CA THR A 552 -91.12 77.12 -73.77
C THR A 552 -92.39 77.92 -73.41
N GLN A 553 -92.64 78.22 -72.13
CA GLN A 553 -93.73 79.14 -71.77
C GLN A 553 -93.58 80.52 -72.43
N ALA A 554 -92.34 80.95 -72.69
CA ALA A 554 -92.04 82.09 -73.55
C ALA A 554 -92.52 81.88 -75.00
N TYR A 555 -92.36 80.70 -75.61
CA TYR A 555 -92.95 80.38 -76.93
C TYR A 555 -94.47 80.48 -76.91
N TYR A 556 -95.17 79.98 -75.88
CA TYR A 556 -96.64 80.10 -75.86
C TYR A 556 -97.12 81.54 -75.67
N VAL A 557 -96.39 82.37 -74.90
CA VAL A 557 -96.63 83.82 -74.85
C VAL A 557 -96.28 84.48 -76.18
N ILE A 558 -95.20 84.08 -76.84
CA ILE A 558 -94.77 84.58 -78.15
C ILE A 558 -95.71 84.13 -79.27
N LYS A 559 -96.31 82.93 -79.22
CA LYS A 559 -97.28 82.45 -80.20
C LYS A 559 -98.66 83.03 -79.95
N ALA A 560 -99.10 83.17 -78.71
CA ALA A 560 -100.30 83.96 -78.41
C ALA A 560 -100.09 85.45 -78.80
N ALA A 561 -98.88 85.97 -78.67
CA ALA A 561 -98.51 87.30 -79.18
C ALA A 561 -98.39 87.32 -80.71
N GLN A 562 -97.90 86.27 -81.38
CA GLN A 562 -97.79 86.19 -82.84
C GLN A 562 -99.14 85.96 -83.49
N GLU A 563 -100.04 85.16 -82.93
CA GLU A 563 -101.42 85.01 -83.40
C GLU A 563 -102.22 86.29 -83.14
N LYS A 564 -102.01 86.93 -81.98
CA LYS A 564 -102.53 88.28 -81.74
C LYS A 564 -101.94 89.31 -82.70
N GLU A 565 -100.65 89.22 -83.02
CA GLU A 565 -99.96 90.08 -83.99
C GLU A 565 -100.11 89.58 -85.44
N GLU A 566 -100.84 88.49 -85.69
CA GLU A 566 -101.26 88.04 -87.02
C GLU A 566 -102.68 88.51 -87.27
N LEU A 567 -103.58 88.39 -86.29
CA LEU A 567 -104.85 89.11 -86.28
C LEU A 567 -104.65 90.64 -86.25
N GLN A 568 -103.63 91.13 -85.55
CA GLN A 568 -103.22 92.54 -85.58
C GLN A 568 -102.27 92.85 -86.75
N ARG A 569 -101.70 91.88 -87.49
CA ARG A 569 -101.13 92.17 -88.83
C ARG A 569 -102.16 92.13 -89.95
N GLU A 570 -103.28 91.41 -89.78
CA GLU A 570 -104.46 91.53 -90.63
C GLU A 570 -105.15 92.86 -90.36
N GLY A 571 -105.32 93.22 -89.07
CA GLY A 571 -105.64 94.56 -88.59
C GLY A 571 -104.71 95.62 -89.18
N ASP A 572 -103.41 95.54 -88.92
CA ASP A 572 -102.39 96.43 -89.50
C ASP A 572 -102.28 96.30 -91.03
N SER A 573 -102.89 95.31 -91.71
CA SER A 573 -102.98 95.28 -93.18
C SER A 573 -104.15 96.08 -93.72
N LEU A 574 -105.22 96.22 -92.92
CA LEU A 574 -106.34 97.12 -93.16
C LEU A 574 -105.92 98.54 -92.74
N ASP A 575 -105.34 98.67 -91.56
CA ASP A 575 -104.75 99.90 -91.05
C ASP A 575 -103.47 100.31 -91.78
N ALA A 576 -102.84 99.46 -92.63
CA ALA A 576 -101.82 99.84 -93.63
C ALA A 576 -102.31 99.93 -95.07
N LYS A 577 -103.58 99.63 -95.35
CA LYS A 577 -104.27 100.23 -96.51
C LYS A 577 -104.65 101.67 -96.16
N ILE A 578 -105.14 101.90 -94.93
CA ILE A 578 -105.31 103.24 -94.35
C ILE A 578 -103.95 103.94 -94.22
N ASN A 579 -102.94 103.32 -93.59
CA ASN A 579 -101.61 103.91 -93.46
C ASN A 579 -100.80 103.97 -94.76
N LYS A 580 -101.25 103.39 -95.88
CA LYS A 580 -100.71 103.78 -97.19
C LYS A 580 -101.29 105.11 -97.63
N ALA A 581 -102.61 105.28 -97.54
CA ALA A 581 -103.26 106.57 -97.74
C ALA A 581 -102.74 107.67 -96.77
N GLU A 582 -102.26 107.31 -95.56
CA GLU A 582 -101.63 108.25 -94.62
C GLU A 582 -100.10 108.36 -94.74
N LYS A 583 -99.36 107.35 -95.23
CA LYS A 583 -97.89 107.43 -95.39
C LYS A 583 -97.44 107.89 -96.78
N GLU A 584 -98.36 107.94 -97.73
CA GLU A 584 -98.29 108.88 -98.86
C GLU A 584 -98.32 110.34 -98.36
N ILE A 585 -98.90 110.63 -97.18
CA ILE A 585 -98.76 111.92 -96.47
C ILE A 585 -97.44 111.98 -95.67
N TYR A 586 -96.96 110.87 -95.08
CA TYR A 586 -95.71 110.84 -94.30
C TYR A 586 -94.40 110.80 -95.13
N ALA A 587 -94.48 110.71 -96.47
CA ALA A 587 -93.31 110.98 -97.35
C ALA A 587 -92.67 112.36 -97.08
N LEU A 588 -93.39 113.27 -96.42
CA LEU A 588 -92.95 114.55 -95.87
C LEU A 588 -91.82 114.51 -94.82
N GLY A 589 -91.37 113.35 -94.31
CA GLY A 589 -90.20 113.32 -93.42
C GLY A 589 -89.65 111.94 -93.04
N ASN A 590 -88.67 111.34 -93.72
CA ASN A 590 -87.60 111.95 -94.54
C ASN A 590 -86.75 113.03 -93.83
N THR A 591 -87.00 113.29 -92.54
CA THR A 591 -86.33 114.36 -91.77
C THR A 591 -85.88 113.88 -90.39
N LEU A 592 -86.71 113.10 -89.66
CA LEU A 592 -86.35 112.59 -88.33
C LEU A 592 -85.28 111.48 -88.37
N GLN A 593 -85.02 110.90 -89.54
CA GLN A 593 -83.94 109.91 -89.77
C GLN A 593 -82.54 110.47 -89.47
N VAL A 594 -82.40 111.80 -89.42
CA VAL A 594 -81.18 112.51 -89.00
C VAL A 594 -80.92 112.41 -87.49
N LEU A 595 -81.97 112.25 -86.66
CA LEU A 595 -81.90 112.57 -85.23
C LEU A 595 -81.22 111.49 -84.37
N ASN A 596 -81.57 110.22 -84.56
CA ASN A 596 -81.11 109.14 -83.66
C ASN A 596 -79.73 108.55 -84.02
N SER A 597 -79.09 109.01 -85.09
CA SER A 597 -77.66 108.76 -85.34
C SER A 597 -76.78 109.26 -84.18
N CYS A 598 -77.24 110.27 -83.44
CA CYS A 598 -76.58 110.75 -82.21
C CYS A 598 -76.60 109.74 -81.05
N ASN A 599 -77.54 108.79 -81.02
CA ASN A 599 -77.74 107.89 -79.88
C ASN A 599 -76.66 106.77 -79.81
N ASN A 600 -76.00 106.47 -80.95
CA ASN A 600 -74.88 105.52 -81.00
C ASN A 600 -73.68 105.88 -80.10
N ASN A 601 -73.55 107.15 -79.68
CA ASN A 601 -72.50 107.57 -78.76
C ASN A 601 -72.85 107.35 -77.28
N TYR A 602 -74.07 106.90 -76.93
CA TYR A 602 -74.54 106.92 -75.55
C TYR A 602 -74.23 105.63 -74.77
N LYS A 603 -72.92 105.43 -74.50
CA LYS A 603 -72.30 104.48 -73.56
C LYS A 603 -72.16 103.04 -74.07
N GLN A 604 -70.98 102.44 -74.21
CA GLN A 604 -69.63 102.86 -73.81
C GLN A 604 -69.36 102.96 -72.28
N SER A 605 -70.12 102.26 -71.41
CA SER A 605 -69.99 102.34 -69.94
C SER A 605 -69.77 101.04 -69.16
N PHE A 606 -69.42 99.90 -69.80
CA PHE A 606 -69.21 98.63 -69.08
C PHE A 606 -67.80 98.04 -69.35
N ARG A 607 -67.21 97.41 -68.32
CA ARG A 607 -65.75 97.34 -68.06
C ARG A 607 -65.11 95.94 -68.17
N LYS A 608 -63.77 95.90 -68.12
CA LYS A 608 -62.99 94.79 -67.51
C LYS A 608 -61.80 95.32 -66.67
N VAL A 609 -61.11 94.44 -65.93
CA VAL A 609 -60.15 94.77 -64.84
C VAL A 609 -58.68 94.49 -65.25
N THR A 610 -57.72 95.17 -64.61
CA THR A 610 -56.28 95.22 -64.94
C THR A 610 -55.35 94.50 -63.92
N PRO A 611 -54.14 94.08 -64.32
CA PRO A 611 -53.23 93.28 -63.48
C PRO A 611 -52.25 94.13 -62.65
N SER A 612 -52.65 94.52 -61.43
CA SER A 612 -51.78 95.17 -60.45
C SER A 612 -52.34 95.01 -59.03
N SER A 613 -52.25 93.80 -58.47
CA SER A 613 -52.81 93.46 -57.15
C SER A 613 -51.91 92.48 -56.40
N ASP A 614 -51.73 92.75 -55.11
CA ASP A 614 -50.80 92.10 -54.18
C ASP A 614 -50.99 90.57 -54.08
N GLU A 615 -52.19 90.06 -54.40
CA GLU A 615 -52.51 88.63 -54.46
C GLU A 615 -51.59 87.85 -55.43
N TYR A 616 -51.07 88.51 -56.46
CA TYR A 616 -50.20 87.88 -57.47
C TYR A 616 -48.77 87.62 -56.95
N GLU A 617 -48.22 88.52 -56.12
CA GLU A 617 -46.87 88.36 -55.57
C GLU A 617 -46.84 87.28 -54.47
N LEU A 618 -47.86 87.25 -53.61
CA LEU A 618 -48.00 86.23 -52.56
C LEU A 618 -48.07 84.82 -53.16
N LYS A 619 -48.75 84.67 -54.31
CA LYS A 619 -48.84 83.41 -55.04
C LYS A 619 -47.46 82.91 -55.50
N ILE A 620 -46.61 83.79 -56.03
CA ILE A 620 -45.27 83.41 -56.53
C ILE A 620 -44.42 82.87 -55.37
N GLN A 621 -44.41 83.55 -54.22
CA GLN A 621 -43.64 83.12 -53.05
C GLN A 621 -44.08 81.74 -52.51
N LEU A 622 -45.39 81.46 -52.53
CA LEU A 622 -45.94 80.15 -52.14
C LEU A 622 -45.60 79.04 -53.15
N GLU A 623 -45.59 79.34 -54.46
CA GLU A 623 -45.11 78.39 -55.48
C GLU A 623 -43.61 78.09 -55.34
N GLU A 624 -42.79 79.09 -55.00
CA GLU A 624 -41.35 78.93 -54.75
C GLU A 624 -41.07 78.00 -53.55
N GLN A 625 -41.76 78.25 -52.42
CA GLN A 625 -41.64 77.40 -51.22
C GLN A 625 -42.10 75.97 -51.49
N LYS A 626 -43.16 75.77 -52.28
CA LYS A 626 -43.62 74.45 -52.69
C LYS A 626 -42.53 73.69 -53.48
N ARG A 627 -41.89 74.32 -54.47
CA ARG A 627 -40.80 73.71 -55.25
C ARG A 627 -39.66 73.22 -54.35
N ALA A 628 -39.25 74.04 -53.39
CA ALA A 628 -38.18 73.69 -52.45
C ALA A 628 -38.53 72.53 -51.50
N VAL A 629 -39.82 72.30 -51.21
CA VAL A 629 -40.29 71.12 -50.47
C VAL A 629 -40.38 69.89 -51.38
N ASP A 630 -40.90 70.04 -52.60
CA ASP A 630 -40.99 68.97 -53.60
C ASP A 630 -39.59 68.41 -53.95
N GLU A 631 -38.55 69.23 -54.01
CA GLU A 631 -37.16 68.79 -54.25
C GLU A 631 -36.57 68.01 -53.07
N LYS A 632 -36.81 68.45 -51.83
CA LYS A 632 -36.41 67.71 -50.62
C LYS A 632 -37.14 66.36 -50.53
N TYR A 633 -38.40 66.31 -50.93
CA TYR A 633 -39.17 65.07 -51.04
C TYR A 633 -38.59 64.13 -52.12
N ARG A 634 -38.27 64.64 -53.33
CA ARG A 634 -37.60 63.88 -54.40
C ARG A 634 -36.18 63.42 -54.04
N TYR A 635 -35.49 64.10 -53.11
CA TYR A 635 -34.22 63.62 -52.56
C TYR A 635 -34.44 62.45 -51.59
N LYS A 636 -35.42 62.55 -50.67
CA LYS A 636 -35.75 61.44 -49.77
C LYS A 636 -36.32 60.22 -50.50
N GLN A 637 -37.09 60.40 -51.58
CA GLN A 637 -37.49 59.32 -52.50
C GLN A 637 -36.34 58.69 -53.32
N ARG A 638 -35.13 59.26 -53.30
CA ARG A 638 -33.93 58.61 -53.84
C ARG A 638 -33.21 57.82 -52.76
N GLN A 639 -32.93 58.42 -51.60
CA GLN A 639 -32.39 57.69 -50.44
C GLN A 639 -33.22 56.46 -50.04
N ILE A 640 -34.55 56.52 -50.13
CA ILE A 640 -35.41 55.35 -49.87
C ILE A 640 -35.23 54.25 -50.91
N ARG A 641 -35.03 54.58 -52.19
CA ARG A 641 -34.80 53.59 -53.25
C ARG A 641 -33.40 52.99 -53.19
N GLU A 642 -32.39 53.82 -52.97
CA GLU A 642 -31.00 53.39 -52.73
C GLU A 642 -30.96 52.35 -51.58
N LEU A 643 -31.60 52.66 -50.44
CA LEU A 643 -31.70 51.73 -49.31
C LEU A 643 -32.58 50.50 -49.59
N GLN A 644 -33.59 50.58 -50.45
CA GLN A 644 -34.38 49.42 -50.87
C GLN A 644 -33.60 48.51 -51.82
N GLU A 645 -32.79 49.06 -52.72
CA GLU A 645 -31.91 48.32 -53.62
C GLU A 645 -30.77 47.65 -52.83
N ASP A 646 -30.20 48.32 -51.83
CA ASP A 646 -29.24 47.75 -50.87
C ASP A 646 -29.85 46.56 -50.09
N ILE A 647 -31.04 46.74 -49.50
CA ILE A 647 -31.75 45.67 -48.78
C ILE A 647 -32.03 44.49 -49.72
N GLN A 648 -32.54 44.75 -50.92
CA GLN A 648 -32.84 43.69 -51.89
C GLN A 648 -31.57 42.95 -52.33
N SER A 649 -30.42 43.63 -52.42
CA SER A 649 -29.14 42.99 -52.70
C SER A 649 -28.70 42.06 -51.55
N MET A 650 -28.85 42.49 -50.29
CA MET A 650 -28.50 41.67 -49.13
C MET A 650 -29.43 40.47 -48.97
N GLU A 651 -30.75 40.64 -49.17
CA GLU A 651 -31.72 39.53 -49.20
C GLU A 651 -31.36 38.48 -50.26
N ASN A 652 -30.97 38.92 -51.47
CA ASN A 652 -30.50 38.01 -52.51
C ASN A 652 -29.21 37.26 -52.12
N THR A 653 -28.25 37.92 -51.46
CA THR A 653 -27.04 37.22 -50.97
C THR A 653 -27.34 36.24 -49.85
N LEU A 654 -28.27 36.56 -48.94
CA LEU A 654 -28.73 35.65 -47.89
C LEU A 654 -29.39 34.41 -48.49
N ALA A 655 -30.30 34.56 -49.46
CA ALA A 655 -30.93 33.43 -50.14
C ALA A 655 -29.92 32.48 -50.82
N VAL A 656 -28.85 33.02 -51.41
CA VAL A 656 -27.75 32.21 -51.97
C VAL A 656 -26.97 31.48 -50.87
N ILE A 657 -26.67 32.13 -49.75
CA ILE A 657 -25.97 31.52 -48.60
C ILE A 657 -26.84 30.43 -47.95
N GLU A 658 -28.14 30.64 -47.80
CA GLU A 658 -29.09 29.63 -47.28
C GLU A 658 -29.17 28.42 -48.21
N HIS A 659 -29.28 28.63 -49.53
CA HIS A 659 -29.27 27.55 -50.52
C HIS A 659 -27.97 26.73 -50.47
N LEU A 660 -26.81 27.38 -50.43
CA LEU A 660 -25.51 26.70 -50.25
C LEU A 660 -25.44 25.93 -48.92
N THR A 661 -25.93 26.53 -47.83
CA THR A 661 -25.97 25.92 -46.50
C THR A 661 -26.85 24.67 -46.48
N ASN A 662 -28.00 24.70 -47.17
CA ASN A 662 -28.90 23.56 -47.25
C ASN A 662 -28.33 22.43 -48.13
N ASN A 663 -27.70 22.75 -49.27
CA ASN A 663 -26.99 21.76 -50.09
C ASN A 663 -25.83 21.08 -49.34
N VAL A 664 -25.15 21.79 -48.42
CA VAL A 664 -24.12 21.20 -47.54
C VAL A 664 -24.74 20.30 -46.47
N LYS A 665 -25.87 20.69 -45.85
CA LYS A 665 -26.61 19.83 -44.91
C LYS A 665 -27.14 18.56 -45.57
N GLU A 666 -27.64 18.65 -46.80
CA GLU A 666 -28.13 17.51 -47.58
C GLU A 666 -26.99 16.50 -47.82
N LYS A 667 -25.87 16.95 -48.38
CA LYS A 667 -24.66 16.12 -48.56
C LYS A 667 -24.11 15.52 -47.26
N LEU A 668 -24.19 16.27 -46.15
CA LEU A 668 -23.84 15.75 -44.82
C LEU A 668 -24.77 14.60 -44.42
N SER A 669 -26.08 14.74 -44.69
CA SER A 669 -27.08 13.71 -44.38
C SER A 669 -26.92 12.45 -45.25
N GLU A 670 -26.59 12.61 -46.55
CA GLU A 670 -26.26 11.51 -47.46
C GLU A 670 -25.03 10.73 -46.96
N LYS A 671 -23.95 11.43 -46.62
CA LYS A 671 -22.73 10.80 -46.10
C LYS A 671 -22.94 10.16 -44.72
N GLN A 672 -23.77 10.75 -43.85
CA GLN A 672 -24.19 10.08 -42.60
C GLN A 672 -25.04 8.83 -42.85
N ALA A 673 -25.93 8.83 -43.85
CA ALA A 673 -26.72 7.66 -44.22
C ALA A 673 -25.82 6.54 -44.77
N TYR A 674 -24.82 6.89 -45.60
CA TYR A 674 -23.82 5.95 -46.11
C TYR A 674 -22.95 5.33 -45.00
N VAL A 675 -22.47 6.14 -44.05
CA VAL A 675 -21.75 5.64 -42.86
C VAL A 675 -22.64 4.70 -42.02
N ARG A 676 -23.94 5.01 -41.87
CA ARG A 676 -24.93 4.12 -41.22
C ARG A 676 -25.29 2.89 -42.03
N GLN A 677 -24.94 2.81 -43.31
CA GLN A 677 -25.05 1.60 -44.12
C GLN A 677 -23.79 0.74 -43.91
N LEU A 678 -22.60 1.29 -44.14
CA LEU A 678 -21.32 0.61 -43.93
C LEU A 678 -21.17 0.03 -42.50
N SER A 679 -21.67 0.75 -41.48
CA SER A 679 -21.65 0.22 -40.10
C SER A 679 -22.56 -1.00 -39.92
N ARG A 680 -23.77 -1.00 -40.51
CA ARG A 680 -24.68 -2.16 -40.49
C ARG A 680 -24.09 -3.34 -41.27
N GLU A 681 -23.54 -3.09 -42.45
CA GLU A 681 -22.86 -4.12 -43.24
C GLU A 681 -21.69 -4.73 -42.46
N THR A 682 -20.91 -3.91 -41.74
CA THR A 682 -19.83 -4.36 -40.84
C THR A 682 -20.36 -5.24 -39.70
N GLU A 683 -21.42 -4.82 -39.00
CA GLU A 683 -22.07 -5.63 -37.96
C GLU A 683 -22.62 -6.95 -38.52
N GLU A 684 -23.15 -6.97 -39.75
CA GLU A 684 -23.63 -8.18 -40.42
C GLU A 684 -22.51 -9.15 -40.84
N GLN A 685 -21.27 -8.67 -41.03
CA GLN A 685 -20.12 -9.55 -41.30
C GLN A 685 -19.59 -10.23 -40.03
N LYS A 686 -19.65 -9.59 -38.84
CA LYS A 686 -19.18 -10.18 -37.57
C LYS A 686 -19.75 -11.59 -37.28
N PRO A 687 -21.08 -11.86 -37.32
CA PRO A 687 -21.61 -13.19 -37.08
C PRO A 687 -21.36 -14.18 -38.23
N LYS A 688 -20.89 -13.72 -39.40
CA LYS A 688 -20.39 -14.60 -40.48
C LYS A 688 -18.94 -15.00 -40.19
N LEU A 689 -18.08 -14.05 -39.81
CA LEU A 689 -16.70 -14.28 -39.37
C LEU A 689 -16.65 -15.19 -38.13
N GLU A 690 -17.52 -15.00 -37.14
CA GLU A 690 -17.65 -15.91 -35.99
C GLU A 690 -18.04 -17.34 -36.39
N ARG A 691 -18.89 -17.52 -37.40
CA ARG A 691 -19.25 -18.86 -37.90
C ARG A 691 -18.07 -19.53 -38.60
N VAL A 692 -17.36 -18.79 -39.46
CA VAL A 692 -16.18 -19.30 -40.18
C VAL A 692 -15.05 -19.65 -39.20
N THR A 693 -14.72 -18.77 -38.26
CA THR A 693 -13.70 -19.07 -37.22
C THR A 693 -14.08 -20.24 -36.31
N LYS A 694 -15.36 -20.39 -35.96
CA LYS A 694 -15.86 -21.58 -35.22
C LYS A 694 -15.89 -22.87 -36.07
N GLN A 695 -15.92 -22.78 -37.40
CA GLN A 695 -15.75 -23.92 -38.31
C GLN A 695 -14.26 -24.28 -38.50
N TYR A 696 -13.41 -23.28 -38.72
CA TYR A 696 -11.95 -23.43 -38.77
C TYR A 696 -11.43 -24.13 -37.51
N ALA A 697 -11.79 -23.64 -36.33
CA ALA A 697 -11.40 -24.24 -35.05
C ALA A 697 -12.01 -25.62 -34.76
N LYS A 698 -12.91 -26.14 -35.61
CA LYS A 698 -13.31 -27.56 -35.64
C LYS A 698 -12.43 -28.36 -36.60
N LEU A 699 -12.25 -27.87 -37.83
CA LEU A 699 -11.37 -28.50 -38.82
C LEU A 699 -9.92 -28.64 -38.31
N THR A 700 -9.37 -27.64 -37.62
CA THR A 700 -8.06 -27.74 -36.94
C THR A 700 -8.02 -28.89 -35.93
N LYS A 701 -9.11 -29.12 -35.17
CA LYS A 701 -9.18 -30.21 -34.19
C LYS A 701 -9.35 -31.56 -34.87
N GLU A 702 -10.14 -31.63 -35.94
CA GLU A 702 -10.31 -32.84 -36.76
C GLU A 702 -8.99 -33.25 -37.43
N ILE A 703 -8.22 -32.29 -37.97
CA ILE A 703 -6.87 -32.53 -38.53
C ILE A 703 -5.90 -33.06 -37.47
N ARG A 704 -5.86 -32.46 -36.28
CA ARG A 704 -5.00 -32.92 -35.18
C ARG A 704 -5.41 -34.29 -34.63
N LEU A 705 -6.71 -34.58 -34.54
CA LEU A 705 -7.23 -35.90 -34.16
C LEU A 705 -6.93 -36.98 -35.21
N LEU A 706 -7.00 -36.65 -36.50
CA LEU A 706 -6.67 -37.60 -37.59
C LEU A 706 -5.16 -37.90 -37.70
N LYS A 707 -4.29 -37.10 -37.08
CA LYS A 707 -2.83 -37.31 -37.04
C LYS A 707 -2.28 -37.72 -35.68
N ASP A 708 -3.11 -37.75 -34.65
CA ASP A 708 -2.77 -38.08 -33.25
C ASP A 708 -1.63 -37.22 -32.65
N THR A 709 -1.45 -35.99 -33.18
CA THR A 709 -0.42 -35.02 -32.75
C THR A 709 -1.03 -33.81 -32.05
N LYS A 710 -0.41 -33.35 -30.96
CA LYS A 710 -0.84 -32.15 -30.23
C LYS A 710 -0.29 -30.84 -30.83
N ASP A 711 0.90 -30.92 -31.41
CA ASP A 711 1.61 -29.81 -32.04
C ASP A 711 0.99 -29.44 -33.40
N GLU A 712 1.42 -28.31 -33.96
CA GLU A 712 0.84 -27.80 -35.21
C GLU A 712 1.26 -28.64 -36.42
N THR A 713 0.28 -29.06 -37.22
CA THR A 713 0.52 -29.88 -38.41
C THR A 713 1.04 -29.05 -39.58
N LEU A 714 1.77 -29.67 -40.52
CA LEU A 714 2.31 -28.97 -41.70
C LEU A 714 1.18 -28.40 -42.59
N GLU A 715 0.01 -29.05 -42.59
CA GLU A 715 -1.19 -28.59 -43.25
C GLU A 715 -1.76 -27.32 -42.60
N GLU A 716 -1.76 -27.21 -41.28
CA GLU A 716 -2.11 -25.96 -40.60
C GLU A 716 -1.10 -24.84 -40.91
N GLN A 717 0.17 -25.17 -41.09
CA GLN A 717 1.19 -24.19 -41.49
C GLN A 717 1.00 -23.72 -42.94
N ASP A 718 0.68 -24.60 -43.90
CA ASP A 718 0.32 -24.17 -45.26
C ASP A 718 -0.99 -23.37 -45.30
N ILE A 719 -2.01 -23.76 -44.52
CA ILE A 719 -3.28 -23.01 -44.44
C ILE A 719 -3.02 -21.61 -43.88
N LYS A 720 -2.32 -21.47 -42.75
CA LYS A 720 -1.93 -20.16 -42.19
C LYS A 720 -1.09 -19.34 -43.18
N LEU A 721 -0.13 -19.96 -43.87
CA LEU A 721 0.73 -19.28 -44.84
C LEU A 721 -0.06 -18.82 -46.08
N ARG A 722 -1.09 -19.58 -46.49
CA ARG A 722 -2.02 -19.25 -47.57
C ARG A 722 -2.98 -18.13 -47.14
N GLU A 723 -3.50 -18.18 -45.92
CA GLU A 723 -4.28 -17.10 -45.30
C GLU A 723 -3.46 -15.80 -45.23
N VAL A 724 -2.21 -15.83 -44.75
CA VAL A 724 -1.33 -14.65 -44.67
C VAL A 724 -0.97 -14.09 -46.06
N LYS A 725 -0.74 -14.94 -47.07
CA LYS A 725 -0.55 -14.50 -48.46
C LYS A 725 -1.81 -13.88 -49.06
N GLN A 726 -2.98 -14.42 -48.74
CA GLN A 726 -4.25 -13.92 -49.26
C GLN A 726 -4.71 -12.64 -48.53
N LEU A 727 -4.38 -12.48 -47.24
CA LEU A 727 -4.52 -11.23 -46.50
C LEU A 727 -3.60 -10.14 -47.03
N HIS A 728 -2.31 -10.44 -47.29
CA HIS A 728 -1.42 -9.49 -47.98
C HIS A 728 -2.02 -9.05 -49.30
N LYS A 729 -2.44 -10.01 -50.16
CA LYS A 729 -3.03 -9.66 -51.45
C LYS A 729 -4.28 -8.77 -51.32
N VAL A 730 -5.13 -8.97 -50.32
CA VAL A 730 -6.30 -8.10 -50.09
C VAL A 730 -5.89 -6.72 -49.58
N ILE A 731 -4.85 -6.63 -48.75
CA ILE A 731 -4.27 -5.35 -48.32
C ILE A 731 -3.64 -4.62 -49.51
N ASP A 732 -2.93 -5.32 -50.40
CA ASP A 732 -2.35 -4.78 -51.62
C ASP A 732 -3.45 -4.26 -52.59
N GLU A 733 -4.52 -5.05 -52.80
CA GLU A 733 -5.67 -4.62 -53.60
C GLU A 733 -6.37 -3.40 -52.96
N MET A 734 -6.55 -3.35 -51.63
CA MET A 734 -7.09 -2.17 -50.93
C MET A 734 -6.18 -0.93 -50.97
N LEU A 735 -4.86 -1.09 -50.93
CA LEU A 735 -3.91 0.03 -51.04
C LEU A 735 -3.92 0.62 -52.44
N VAL A 736 -4.06 -0.21 -53.48
CA VAL A 736 -4.29 0.24 -54.86
C VAL A 736 -5.60 1.02 -54.94
N ASP A 737 -6.72 0.45 -54.49
CA ASP A 737 -8.05 1.10 -54.54
C ASP A 737 -8.03 2.48 -53.83
N ILE A 738 -7.43 2.57 -52.64
CA ILE A 738 -7.29 3.84 -51.89
C ILE A 738 -6.43 4.86 -52.65
N SER A 739 -5.37 4.42 -53.33
CA SER A 739 -4.50 5.29 -54.14
C SER A 739 -5.17 5.80 -55.43
N GLU A 740 -6.05 4.99 -56.03
CA GLU A 740 -6.85 5.38 -57.20
C GLU A 740 -8.00 6.33 -56.82
N GLU A 741 -8.68 6.11 -55.70
CA GLU A 741 -9.76 7.01 -55.23
C GLU A 741 -9.23 8.36 -54.71
N ASN A 742 -8.03 8.41 -54.11
CA ASN A 742 -7.52 9.60 -53.42
C ASN A 742 -6.05 9.89 -53.75
N ALA A 743 -5.81 10.57 -54.88
CA ALA A 743 -4.46 10.87 -55.38
C ALA A 743 -3.52 11.57 -54.36
N GLU A 744 -4.05 12.45 -53.49
CA GLU A 744 -3.26 13.08 -52.41
C GLU A 744 -2.77 12.05 -51.38
N ILE A 745 -3.60 11.04 -51.05
CA ILE A 745 -3.25 9.95 -50.14
C ILE A 745 -2.28 8.98 -50.81
N GLY A 746 -2.42 8.73 -52.12
CA GLY A 746 -1.47 7.92 -52.90
C GLY A 746 -0.03 8.46 -52.82
N ILE A 747 0.16 9.77 -52.97
CA ILE A 747 1.48 10.44 -52.84
C ILE A 747 2.06 10.27 -51.42
N ILE A 748 1.22 10.41 -50.39
CA ILE A 748 1.63 10.24 -48.99
C ILE A 748 2.02 8.78 -48.71
N LEU A 749 1.23 7.81 -49.18
CA LEU A 749 1.56 6.39 -49.06
C LEU A 749 2.87 6.05 -49.78
N GLN A 750 3.06 6.52 -51.01
CA GLN A 750 4.29 6.29 -51.76
C GLN A 750 5.52 6.81 -51.00
N THR A 751 5.47 8.04 -50.46
CA THR A 751 6.61 8.58 -49.69
C THR A 751 6.90 7.83 -48.39
N TYR A 752 5.90 7.24 -47.71
CA TYR A 752 6.13 6.38 -46.54
C TYR A 752 6.67 4.99 -46.89
N PHE A 753 6.25 4.42 -48.02
CA PHE A 753 6.79 3.15 -48.54
C PHE A 753 8.26 3.32 -48.98
N GLU A 754 8.58 4.38 -49.72
CA GLU A 754 9.96 4.74 -50.11
C GLU A 754 10.86 4.96 -48.89
N GLN A 755 10.39 5.67 -47.86
CA GLN A 755 11.12 5.83 -46.58
C GLN A 755 11.34 4.50 -45.83
N SER A 756 10.49 3.50 -46.05
CA SER A 756 10.57 2.18 -45.43
C SER A 756 11.41 1.17 -46.23
N GLY A 757 11.89 1.55 -47.42
CA GLY A 757 12.61 0.63 -48.33
C GLY A 757 11.71 -0.43 -48.97
N LEU A 758 10.40 -0.16 -49.09
CA LEU A 758 9.40 -1.03 -49.70
C LEU A 758 8.81 -0.37 -50.95
N GLU A 759 8.60 -1.14 -52.01
CA GLU A 759 7.86 -0.65 -53.19
C GLU A 759 6.35 -0.64 -52.90
N LEU A 760 5.66 0.42 -53.29
CA LEU A 760 4.20 0.51 -53.15
C LEU A 760 3.55 -0.53 -54.10
N PRO A 761 2.57 -1.35 -53.64
CA PRO A 761 1.90 -2.32 -54.49
C PRO A 761 1.26 -1.65 -55.72
N THR A 762 1.74 -2.01 -56.92
CA THR A 762 1.14 -1.58 -58.19
C THR A 762 0.20 -2.67 -58.72
N ALA A 763 -0.85 -2.25 -59.44
CA ALA A 763 -1.95 -3.11 -59.85
C ALA A 763 -1.50 -4.36 -60.65
N SER A 764 -1.40 -5.50 -59.96
CA SER A 764 -1.01 -6.78 -60.56
C SER A 764 -1.97 -7.15 -61.69
N THR A 765 -1.47 -7.16 -62.93
CA THR A 765 -2.28 -7.29 -64.15
C THR A 765 -3.05 -8.60 -64.14
N LYS A 766 -4.37 -8.54 -63.88
CA LYS A 766 -5.25 -9.71 -63.82
C LYS A 766 -5.17 -10.46 -65.17
N GLY A 767 -4.74 -11.73 -65.09
CA GLY A 767 -4.22 -12.45 -66.24
C GLY A 767 -5.19 -12.60 -67.41
N SER A 768 -4.70 -12.32 -68.62
CA SER A 768 -5.50 -12.42 -69.85
C SER A 768 -6.05 -13.83 -70.08
N ARG A 769 -7.39 -13.92 -70.22
CA ARG A 769 -8.04 -14.93 -71.05
C ARG A 769 -9.13 -14.28 -71.89
N HIS A 770 -8.98 -14.39 -73.20
CA HIS A 770 -9.92 -13.81 -74.17
C HIS A 770 -11.35 -14.36 -74.04
N SER A 771 -12.33 -13.50 -74.25
CA SER A 771 -13.40 -13.78 -75.19
C SER A 771 -13.80 -12.50 -75.91
N SER A 772 -13.94 -12.56 -77.24
CA SER A 772 -14.06 -11.40 -78.11
C SER A 772 -15.46 -11.25 -78.70
N ARG A 773 -16.02 -10.03 -78.67
CA ARG A 773 -16.85 -9.52 -79.78
C ARG A 773 -16.89 -7.99 -79.80
N SER A 774 -16.92 -7.45 -81.02
CA SER A 774 -16.60 -6.04 -81.31
C SER A 774 -17.81 -5.10 -81.25
N PRO A 775 -17.61 -3.80 -80.95
CA PRO A 775 -18.62 -2.76 -81.12
C PRO A 775 -18.60 -2.16 -82.54
N SER A 776 -19.68 -1.51 -82.95
CA SER A 776 -19.72 -0.71 -84.18
C SER A 776 -20.80 0.38 -84.17
N GLN A 777 -20.36 1.65 -84.12
CA GLN A 777 -20.93 2.83 -84.85
C GLN A 777 -22.40 3.26 -84.57
N THR A 778 -22.82 4.53 -84.66
CA THR A 778 -22.15 5.81 -85.00
C THR A 778 -22.86 7.04 -84.38
N SER A 779 -22.12 8.15 -84.31
CA SER A 779 -22.52 9.59 -84.26
C SER A 779 -23.94 9.98 -84.75
N LEU A 780 -24.57 11.05 -84.25
CA LEU A 780 -24.18 12.46 -84.51
C LEU A 780 -24.75 13.51 -83.51
N LEU A 781 -24.21 14.74 -83.59
CA LEU A 781 -24.59 15.95 -82.84
C LEU A 781 -25.36 16.95 -83.72
N SER A 782 -26.32 17.71 -83.15
CA SER A 782 -26.73 19.11 -83.50
C SER A 782 -28.04 19.51 -82.80
N ALA A 783 -28.42 20.80 -82.61
CA ALA A 783 -27.64 22.02 -82.41
C ALA A 783 -28.53 23.16 -81.84
N ARG A 784 -28.07 23.79 -80.74
CA ARG A 784 -28.14 25.21 -80.31
C ARG A 784 -29.28 26.16 -80.79
N SER A 785 -29.71 27.02 -79.83
CA SER A 785 -30.32 28.39 -79.98
C SER A 785 -31.86 28.54 -80.08
N SER A 786 -32.49 29.69 -79.75
CA SER A 786 -32.32 30.65 -78.62
C SER A 786 -33.41 31.77 -78.64
N LYS A 787 -33.80 32.31 -77.46
CA LYS A 787 -34.53 33.60 -77.25
C LYS A 787 -35.99 33.67 -77.79
N SER A 788 -36.91 34.52 -77.29
CA SER A 788 -36.97 35.34 -76.04
C SER A 788 -38.39 35.91 -75.76
N THR A 789 -38.55 36.58 -74.61
CA THR A 789 -39.44 37.76 -74.36
C THR A 789 -40.98 37.61 -74.40
N SER A 790 -41.56 37.34 -73.22
CA SER A 790 -42.49 38.22 -72.48
C SER A 790 -43.51 39.15 -73.19
N THR A 791 -44.79 38.97 -72.88
CA THR A 791 -45.82 39.98 -72.45
C THR A 791 -47.18 39.27 -72.29
N SER A 792 -48.27 39.83 -71.73
CA SER A 792 -48.50 40.53 -70.44
C SER A 792 -50.01 40.83 -70.29
N ALA A 793 -50.66 40.34 -69.22
CA ALA A 793 -52.05 40.66 -68.81
C ALA A 793 -53.16 40.23 -69.84
N SER A 794 -54.48 40.27 -69.54
CA SER A 794 -55.24 40.93 -68.45
C SER A 794 -56.65 40.33 -68.20
N GLN A 795 -57.20 40.58 -66.99
CA GLN A 795 -58.66 40.59 -66.63
C GLN A 795 -59.46 39.26 -66.59
N THR A 796 -60.67 39.18 -65.99
CA THR A 796 -61.06 39.20 -64.54
C THR A 796 -62.60 39.20 -64.34
N SER A 797 -63.19 38.22 -63.63
CA SER A 797 -64.58 38.24 -63.05
C SER A 797 -64.80 36.99 -62.14
N ILE A 798 -65.49 36.94 -60.97
CA ILE A 798 -66.73 37.54 -60.39
C ILE A 798 -67.99 36.64 -60.64
N LYS A 799 -68.77 36.12 -59.66
CA LYS A 799 -68.79 36.28 -58.16
C LYS A 799 -69.65 35.22 -57.39
N VAL A 800 -69.18 34.75 -56.22
CA VAL A 800 -69.90 34.65 -54.88
C VAL A 800 -71.04 33.63 -54.60
N LEU A 801 -71.32 33.44 -53.29
CA LEU A 801 -72.36 32.68 -52.52
C LEU A 801 -72.02 31.23 -52.07
N GLU A 802 -72.42 30.70 -50.90
CA GLU A 802 -72.45 31.12 -49.45
C GLU A 802 -73.48 30.25 -48.66
N LEU A 803 -73.48 30.28 -47.31
CA LEU A 803 -74.42 29.64 -46.35
C LEU A 803 -74.20 28.11 -46.10
N ASN A 804 -74.45 27.52 -44.91
CA ASN A 804 -74.90 28.07 -43.62
C ASN A 804 -74.47 27.22 -42.39
N PHE A 805 -74.57 27.78 -41.17
CA PHE A 805 -74.47 27.05 -39.88
C PHE A 805 -75.84 26.51 -39.40
N PRO A 806 -75.87 25.61 -38.39
CA PRO A 806 -76.39 26.01 -37.06
C PRO A 806 -75.48 25.56 -35.89
N ALA A 807 -75.86 25.84 -34.62
CA ALA A 807 -74.94 25.78 -33.47
C ALA A 807 -75.57 25.39 -32.10
N SER A 808 -74.70 24.93 -31.18
CA SER A 808 -74.89 24.94 -29.69
C SER A 808 -75.96 23.97 -29.11
N PRO A 809 -76.15 23.79 -27.78
CA PRO A 809 -75.57 24.53 -26.63
C PRO A 809 -75.19 23.73 -25.31
N LEU A 810 -74.40 24.38 -24.42
CA LEU A 810 -74.31 24.19 -22.93
C LEU A 810 -73.76 22.83 -22.38
N THR A 811 -73.26 22.62 -21.13
CA THR A 811 -73.12 23.45 -19.90
C THR A 811 -71.97 22.95 -18.97
N GLY A 812 -71.48 23.81 -18.03
CA GLY A 812 -70.71 23.45 -16.80
C GLY A 812 -69.26 23.96 -16.77
N SER A 813 -68.79 24.84 -15.86
CA SER A 813 -68.65 24.76 -14.37
C SER A 813 -67.73 23.60 -13.91
N THR A 814 -66.59 23.77 -13.21
CA THR A 814 -65.93 24.92 -12.53
C THR A 814 -64.44 24.51 -12.25
N SER A 815 -63.46 25.26 -11.70
CA SER A 815 -63.33 26.59 -11.06
C SER A 815 -61.85 27.14 -11.10
N ARG A 816 -61.59 28.25 -10.39
CA ARG A 816 -60.31 28.91 -10.03
C ARG A 816 -60.61 29.79 -8.77
N PRO A 817 -59.67 30.45 -8.05
CA PRO A 817 -58.19 30.46 -8.10
C PRO A 817 -57.57 29.88 -6.79
N THR A 818 -56.48 30.30 -6.10
CA THR A 818 -55.63 31.53 -6.07
C THR A 818 -54.23 31.26 -5.41
N SER A 819 -53.46 32.34 -5.23
CA SER A 819 -52.24 32.55 -4.41
C SER A 819 -52.23 31.92 -3.01
N ALA A 820 -51.13 31.50 -2.36
CA ALA A 820 -49.68 31.84 -2.39
C ALA A 820 -49.18 32.83 -1.30
N SER A 821 -48.11 32.39 -0.60
CA SER A 821 -47.04 33.17 0.09
C SER A 821 -47.27 33.83 1.47
N SER A 822 -46.14 33.98 2.20
CA SER A 822 -45.91 34.58 3.53
C SER A 822 -46.51 33.86 4.76
N GLY A 823 -45.91 33.91 5.96
CA GLY A 823 -44.57 34.43 6.33
C GLY A 823 -44.48 34.91 7.80
N SER A 824 -43.41 34.52 8.53
CA SER A 824 -43.16 34.76 9.99
C SER A 824 -44.19 34.10 10.94
N SER A 825 -43.93 33.52 12.12
CA SER A 825 -42.80 33.35 13.07
C SER A 825 -42.95 34.14 14.40
N ASN A 826 -43.03 33.40 15.52
CA ASN A 826 -43.22 33.84 16.93
C ASN A 826 -44.59 34.49 17.26
N GLY A 827 -45.18 34.27 18.44
CA GLY A 827 -44.84 33.29 19.48
C GLY A 827 -45.46 33.61 20.87
N LYS A 828 -45.69 32.57 21.70
CA LYS A 828 -46.01 32.63 23.15
C LYS A 828 -47.25 33.46 23.58
N SER A 829 -48.43 32.85 23.75
CA SER A 829 -48.88 32.07 24.93
C SER A 829 -49.43 32.88 26.13
N LYS A 830 -50.65 32.57 26.58
CA LYS A 830 -51.01 32.49 28.02
C LYS A 830 -52.40 31.91 28.25
N LYS A 831 -52.51 31.00 29.25
CA LYS A 831 -53.74 30.50 29.91
C LYS A 831 -54.75 29.74 29.01
N SER A 832 -55.56 28.82 29.54
CA SER A 832 -55.40 27.97 30.73
C SER A 832 -56.42 26.83 30.69
N THR A 833 -55.97 25.62 31.02
CA THR A 833 -56.74 24.41 31.35
C THR A 833 -58.24 24.60 31.65
N LYS A 834 -59.06 23.85 30.93
CA LYS A 834 -59.85 22.78 31.55
C LYS A 834 -59.83 21.54 30.66
#